data_AF-A0A1V4XJ83-F1
#
_entry.id   AF-A0A1V4XJ83-F1
#
_cell.length_a   1.000
_cell.length_b   1.000
_cell.length_c   1.000
_cell.angle_alpha   90.00
_cell.angle_beta   90.00
_cell.angle_gamma   90.00
#
_symmetry.space_group_name_H-M   'P 1'
#
loop_
_entity.id
_entity.type
_entity.pdbx_description
1 polymer ?
#
loop_
_entity_poly.entity_id
_entity_poly.type
_entity_poly.pdbx_seq_one_letter_code
_entity_poly.pdbx_strand_id
1 'polypeptide(L)'
;MISESFRSGNFRIAYGPSDDCVRDFFVPALSRCIRFDCLIGSFFAFSLSDVAEGISRLAGNRGAMRLLTGFPLDEADVGAMRKKQETSDALIGKIMPLFDREDPMIRRNLEILAWMTAEQILQIRFLLPRKSMKISSSKDSGRGIFPVTGVFTDGDGLKVAQQGWPNDPERFFVFQSWDAGAPYLEAIQRHFDNLWEGGEPDWLTLPLPPVLKDRLIQLKPLKSPLQDGPGNLPIGRPQIDPALKEKLFFQFLRDIQNFPGDPQHPSASELEGVLTGSEMLKACWEKHSEIQGAWILGWQGKRIPVTFQQEIFRRHPETLRLLSHDEPLLHSLLQGVPPLKVPEACQVPLIRFSVDAPVPLAAYYDLGANEARNVKTLADLASAADARMGANGPSSVAESRAREHFNTVVRNQRKARAHHRQSIQRAALRKLEEKGRKILERLALCDIARSAHATLFDQNLIAAGFDEQTVLRQGEKSPALAELISVIHAGGLKPDIADPFRADVDGKPEKKIRVLEDALLKEAHDLLRTMAELKGKTTEDAGAPTVEAKLFYKRSQRDKQPLMLAIAPSKKERFTRYLPFYTLTAAAEKFGGGDAKEEGWIEATPDHKPKKTMFVVRIMDRSMEPILEEDSLGVFDSSVPDTADGLILMVRSGKIDDPDGITIRRCHFSGRTETGKTFRYRELRMEPENPEYKTIVLKNVASGDFKIVGRYVSGI
;
A
#
# COMPACT_ATOMS: atom_id res chain seq x y z
N MET A 1 13.68 -42.73 21.54
CA MET A 1 14.52 -41.68 20.95
C MET A 1 14.91 -40.74 22.07
N ILE A 2 16.21 -40.45 22.21
CA ILE A 2 16.72 -39.48 23.19
C ILE A 2 16.46 -38.09 22.59
N SER A 3 15.83 -37.18 23.32
CA SER A 3 15.63 -35.80 22.89
C SER A 3 16.98 -35.12 22.68
N GLU A 4 17.16 -34.33 21.61
CA GLU A 4 18.40 -33.57 21.40
C GLU A 4 18.63 -32.56 22.54
N SER A 5 19.90 -32.41 22.95
CA SER A 5 20.33 -31.44 23.95
C SER A 5 20.11 -29.99 23.50
N PHE A 6 19.81 -29.07 24.41
CA PHE A 6 19.74 -27.65 24.07
C PHE A 6 21.08 -27.03 23.68
N ARG A 7 22.21 -27.64 24.07
CA ARG A 7 23.55 -27.14 23.65
C ARG A 7 23.81 -27.25 22.15
N SER A 8 23.09 -28.11 21.43
CA SER A 8 23.18 -28.17 19.97
C SER A 8 22.25 -27.15 19.29
N GLY A 9 21.38 -26.48 20.05
CA GLY A 9 20.50 -25.43 19.56
C GLY A 9 21.20 -24.06 19.51
N ASN A 10 20.86 -23.26 18.50
CA ASN A 10 21.35 -21.88 18.37
C ASN A 10 20.29 -20.88 18.86
N PHE A 11 20.15 -20.75 20.18
CA PHE A 11 19.22 -19.80 20.79
C PHE A 11 19.86 -18.42 20.94
N ARG A 12 19.23 -17.38 20.38
CA ARG A 12 19.65 -15.98 20.56
C ARG A 12 19.23 -15.49 21.94
N ILE A 13 19.91 -14.47 22.45
CA ILE A 13 19.60 -13.86 23.76
C ILE A 13 18.31 -13.00 23.75
N ALA A 14 17.83 -12.61 22.57
CA ALA A 14 16.63 -11.83 22.39
C ALA A 14 16.02 -12.09 21.00
N TYR A 15 14.70 -11.96 20.93
CA TYR A 15 13.90 -12.05 19.71
C TYR A 15 12.94 -10.86 19.66
N GLY A 16 12.64 -10.38 18.45
CA GLY A 16 11.71 -9.27 18.24
C GLY A 16 10.76 -9.47 17.04
N PRO A 17 9.97 -8.45 16.67
CA PRO A 17 8.90 -8.56 15.69
C PRO A 17 9.36 -8.94 14.27
N SER A 18 10.65 -8.71 13.97
CA SER A 18 11.27 -9.08 12.69
C SER A 18 11.75 -10.53 12.63
N ASP A 19 11.81 -11.24 13.75
CA ASP A 19 12.32 -12.62 13.82
C ASP A 19 11.19 -13.65 13.63
N ASP A 20 11.53 -14.84 13.11
CA ASP A 20 10.60 -15.96 13.11
C ASP A 20 10.66 -16.70 14.44
N CYS A 21 10.19 -16.07 15.53
CA CYS A 21 10.23 -16.62 16.88
C CYS A 21 9.66 -18.04 16.99
N VAL A 22 8.70 -18.42 16.15
CA VAL A 22 8.14 -19.77 16.12
C VAL A 22 9.18 -20.77 15.62
N ARG A 23 9.77 -20.52 14.45
CA ARG A 23 10.75 -21.43 13.83
C ARG A 23 12.14 -21.34 14.45
N ASP A 24 12.52 -20.16 14.92
CA ASP A 24 13.86 -19.84 15.41
C ASP A 24 13.99 -20.05 16.93
N PHE A 25 12.88 -20.15 17.66
CA PHE A 25 12.88 -20.35 19.11
C PHE A 25 11.88 -21.43 19.57
N PHE A 26 10.58 -21.21 19.44
CA PHE A 26 9.57 -22.04 20.11
C PHE A 26 9.54 -23.49 19.60
N VAL A 27 9.54 -23.71 18.29
CA VAL A 27 9.58 -25.07 17.71
C VAL A 27 10.90 -25.77 18.06
N PRO A 28 12.09 -25.16 17.89
CA PRO A 28 13.35 -25.73 18.37
C PRO A 28 13.39 -26.06 19.86
N ALA A 29 12.82 -25.21 20.72
CA ALA A 29 12.81 -25.41 22.17
C ALA A 29 11.84 -26.53 22.57
N LEU A 30 10.61 -26.51 22.05
CA LEU A 30 9.59 -27.54 22.31
C LEU A 30 10.00 -28.92 21.77
N SER A 31 10.70 -28.95 20.63
CA SER A 31 11.13 -30.21 20.03
C SER A 31 12.20 -30.94 20.82
N ARG A 32 12.94 -30.21 21.66
CA ARG A 32 14.06 -30.71 22.46
C ARG A 32 13.70 -30.90 23.93
N CYS A 33 12.63 -30.25 24.39
CA CYS A 33 12.25 -30.31 25.79
C CYS A 33 11.45 -31.58 26.13
N ILE A 34 11.55 -31.96 27.41
CA ILE A 34 10.71 -32.96 28.09
C ILE A 34 9.78 -32.30 29.12
N ARG A 35 10.03 -31.04 29.48
CA ARG A 35 9.14 -30.26 30.34
C ARG A 35 9.03 -28.83 29.83
N PHE A 36 7.80 -28.33 29.78
CA PHE A 36 7.50 -26.95 29.43
C PHE A 36 6.57 -26.32 30.47
N ASP A 37 7.09 -25.35 31.21
CA ASP A 37 6.34 -24.57 32.18
C ASP A 37 5.98 -23.22 31.56
N CYS A 38 4.69 -22.93 31.38
CA CYS A 38 4.21 -21.78 30.63
C CYS A 38 3.24 -20.95 31.47
N LEU A 39 3.55 -19.66 31.66
CA LEU A 39 2.69 -18.69 32.35
C LEU A 39 2.22 -17.63 31.34
N ILE A 40 0.90 -17.52 31.16
CA ILE A 40 0.27 -16.57 30.24
C ILE A 40 -0.84 -15.77 30.91
N GLY A 41 -0.99 -14.51 30.52
CA GLY A 41 -1.97 -13.61 31.14
C GLY A 41 -3.43 -13.87 30.77
N SER A 42 -3.69 -14.58 29.67
CA SER A 42 -5.04 -14.93 29.19
C SER A 42 -5.02 -16.32 28.53
N PHE A 43 -6.07 -17.10 28.77
CA PHE A 43 -6.18 -18.50 28.32
C PHE A 43 -6.08 -18.68 26.80
N PHE A 44 -6.46 -17.64 26.04
CA PHE A 44 -6.46 -17.66 24.57
C PHE A 44 -5.31 -16.85 23.94
N ALA A 45 -4.42 -16.27 24.75
CA ALA A 45 -3.34 -15.42 24.23
C ALA A 45 -2.20 -16.21 23.56
N PHE A 46 -2.17 -17.53 23.69
CA PHE A 46 -1.13 -18.37 23.11
C PHE A 46 -1.63 -19.15 21.90
N SER A 47 -1.06 -18.88 20.73
CA SER A 47 -1.36 -19.61 19.49
C SER A 47 -0.66 -20.97 19.46
N LEU A 48 -1.29 -21.98 20.06
CA LEU A 48 -0.78 -23.36 20.08
C LEU A 48 -0.70 -23.96 18.67
N SER A 49 -1.54 -23.48 17.76
CA SER A 49 -1.54 -23.89 16.36
C SER A 49 -0.22 -23.60 15.65
N ASP A 50 0.41 -22.45 15.95
CA ASP A 50 1.68 -22.06 15.32
C ASP A 50 2.85 -22.94 15.76
N VAL A 51 2.78 -23.52 16.96
CA VAL A 51 3.84 -24.36 17.55
C VAL A 51 3.47 -25.85 17.59
N ALA A 52 2.45 -26.26 16.83
CA ALA A 52 1.93 -27.63 16.82
C ALA A 52 3.01 -28.67 16.50
N GLU A 53 3.96 -28.35 15.62
CA GLU A 53 5.12 -29.21 15.34
C GLU A 53 5.95 -29.47 16.61
N GLY A 54 6.30 -28.39 17.32
CA GLY A 54 7.04 -28.46 18.58
C GLY A 54 6.28 -29.27 19.64
N ILE A 55 4.96 -29.07 19.74
CA ILE A 55 4.09 -29.83 20.66
C ILE A 55 4.07 -31.32 20.29
N SER A 56 4.01 -31.66 19.00
CA SER A 56 4.06 -33.04 18.51
C SER A 56 5.36 -33.72 18.92
N ARG A 57 6.48 -32.99 18.82
CA ARG A 57 7.79 -33.47 19.26
C ARG A 57 7.89 -33.58 20.78
N LEU A 58 7.37 -32.62 21.55
CA LEU A 58 7.25 -32.71 23.00
C LEU A 58 6.48 -33.98 23.42
N ALA A 59 5.34 -34.25 22.77
CA ALA A 59 4.56 -35.46 22.99
C ALA A 59 5.37 -36.73 22.64
N GLY A 60 6.08 -36.72 21.51
CA GLY A 60 6.98 -37.79 21.09
C GLY A 60 8.14 -38.04 22.07
N ASN A 61 8.62 -37.00 22.75
CA ASN A 61 9.62 -37.06 23.80
C ASN A 61 9.05 -37.56 25.14
N ARG A 62 7.75 -37.91 25.21
CA ARG A 62 7.01 -38.20 26.45
C ARG A 62 7.10 -37.06 27.46
N GLY A 63 7.20 -35.83 26.97
CA GLY A 63 7.29 -34.66 27.80
C GLY A 63 5.93 -34.18 28.31
N ALA A 64 5.96 -33.25 29.26
CA ALA A 64 4.79 -32.68 29.90
C ALA A 64 4.81 -31.15 29.86
N MET A 65 3.62 -30.56 29.79
CA MET A 65 3.41 -29.12 29.84
C MET A 65 2.57 -28.72 31.06
N ARG A 66 3.04 -27.73 31.80
CA ARG A 66 2.29 -27.05 32.87
C ARG A 66 1.88 -25.67 32.39
N LEU A 67 0.59 -25.46 32.18
CA LEU A 67 0.02 -24.18 31.76
C LEU A 67 -0.63 -23.49 32.95
N LEU A 68 -0.08 -22.34 33.31
CA LEU A 68 -0.62 -21.43 34.30
C LEU A 68 -1.18 -20.21 33.57
N THR A 69 -2.47 -19.94 33.74
CA THR A 69 -3.15 -18.90 32.96
C THR A 69 -3.97 -17.96 33.83
N GLY A 70 -3.88 -16.67 33.55
CA GLY A 70 -4.77 -15.66 34.11
C GLY A 70 -6.17 -15.75 33.48
N PHE A 71 -7.17 -15.34 34.25
CA PHE A 71 -8.51 -15.04 33.75
C PHE A 71 -9.04 -13.77 34.43
N PRO A 72 -9.44 -12.73 33.68
CA PRO A 72 -9.92 -11.49 34.29
C PRO A 72 -11.29 -11.74 34.95
N LEU A 73 -11.34 -11.49 36.25
CA LEU A 73 -12.58 -11.42 37.02
C LEU A 73 -12.93 -9.95 37.24
N ASP A 74 -14.21 -9.61 37.17
CA ASP A 74 -14.67 -8.25 37.45
C ASP A 74 -14.77 -8.01 38.97
N GLU A 75 -14.95 -6.75 39.39
CA GLU A 75 -14.99 -6.42 40.82
C GLU A 75 -16.16 -7.11 41.55
N ALA A 76 -17.26 -7.39 40.84
CA ALA A 76 -18.41 -8.10 41.39
C ALA A 76 -18.08 -9.57 41.67
N ASP A 77 -17.34 -10.22 40.77
CA ASP A 77 -16.83 -11.59 40.96
C ASP A 77 -15.85 -11.67 42.13
N VAL A 78 -14.87 -10.78 42.20
CA VAL A 78 -13.82 -10.81 43.24
C VAL A 78 -14.41 -10.55 44.62
N GLY A 79 -15.42 -9.67 44.72
CA GLY A 79 -16.13 -9.38 45.97
C GLY A 79 -16.98 -10.54 46.50
N ALA A 80 -17.48 -11.41 45.60
CA ALA A 80 -18.31 -12.56 45.96
C ALA A 80 -17.50 -13.81 46.37
N MET A 81 -16.19 -13.85 46.10
CA MET A 81 -15.35 -15.05 46.27
C MET A 81 -14.78 -15.21 47.69
N ARG A 82 -15.62 -15.67 48.63
CA ARG A 82 -15.19 -16.00 50.00
C ARG A 82 -14.80 -17.47 50.18
N LYS A 83 -15.24 -18.38 49.29
CA LYS A 83 -14.96 -19.83 49.33
C LYS A 83 -14.44 -20.38 48.00
N LYS A 84 -13.53 -21.37 48.07
CA LYS A 84 -12.91 -22.03 46.89
C LYS A 84 -13.93 -22.61 45.89
N GLN A 85 -15.10 -23.05 46.36
CA GLN A 85 -16.15 -23.63 45.52
C GLN A 85 -16.89 -22.54 44.69
N GLU A 86 -17.22 -21.41 45.31
CA GLU A 86 -17.90 -20.27 44.65
C GLU A 86 -17.01 -19.67 43.55
N THR A 87 -15.69 -19.62 43.78
CA THR A 87 -14.71 -19.22 42.78
C THR A 87 -14.66 -20.18 41.58
N SER A 88 -14.79 -21.49 41.83
CA SER A 88 -14.81 -22.49 40.76
C SER A 88 -16.05 -22.34 39.88
N ASP A 89 -17.22 -22.05 40.45
CA ASP A 89 -18.47 -21.90 39.69
C ASP A 89 -18.46 -20.63 38.82
N ALA A 90 -17.92 -19.53 39.32
CA ALA A 90 -17.73 -18.30 38.54
C ALA A 90 -16.75 -18.52 37.37
N LEU A 91 -15.64 -19.23 37.62
CA LEU A 91 -14.68 -19.62 36.59
C LEU A 91 -15.35 -20.47 35.50
N ILE A 92 -16.18 -21.45 35.89
CA ILE A 92 -16.97 -22.26 34.97
C ILE A 92 -17.89 -21.38 34.12
N GLY A 93 -18.66 -20.49 34.76
CA GLY A 93 -19.61 -19.60 34.07
C GLY A 93 -18.95 -18.69 33.03
N LYS A 94 -17.71 -18.25 33.26
CA LYS A 94 -16.99 -17.39 32.32
C LYS A 94 -16.22 -18.13 31.23
N ILE A 95 -15.71 -19.33 31.50
CA ILE A 95 -14.93 -20.11 30.51
C ILE A 95 -15.84 -20.94 29.61
N MET A 96 -16.93 -21.51 30.13
CA MET A 96 -17.82 -22.38 29.35
C MET A 96 -18.28 -21.73 28.03
N PRO A 97 -18.77 -20.47 28.00
CA PRO A 97 -19.21 -19.84 26.76
C PRO A 97 -18.09 -19.64 25.74
N LEU A 98 -16.83 -19.64 26.18
CA LEU A 98 -15.66 -19.47 25.30
C LEU A 98 -15.33 -20.77 24.55
N PHE A 99 -15.68 -21.92 25.12
CA PHE A 99 -15.52 -23.22 24.44
C PHE A 99 -16.54 -23.44 23.34
N ASP A 100 -17.67 -22.73 23.38
CA ASP A 100 -18.77 -22.83 22.43
C ASP A 100 -18.70 -21.80 21.29
N ARG A 101 -17.62 -21.00 21.21
CA ARG A 101 -17.41 -20.03 20.12
C ARG A 101 -17.08 -20.72 18.79
N GLU A 102 -17.64 -20.19 17.71
CA GLU A 102 -17.42 -20.70 16.33
C GLU A 102 -16.21 -20.08 15.61
N ASP A 103 -15.31 -19.40 16.32
CA ASP A 103 -14.08 -18.86 15.74
C ASP A 103 -13.11 -20.00 15.33
N PRO A 104 -12.72 -20.13 14.06
CA PRO A 104 -11.88 -21.24 13.59
C PRO A 104 -10.50 -21.32 14.25
N MET A 105 -9.89 -20.17 14.58
CA MET A 105 -8.57 -20.12 15.23
C MET A 105 -8.67 -20.55 16.70
N ILE A 106 -9.68 -20.04 17.41
CA ILE A 106 -9.97 -20.46 18.79
C ILE A 106 -10.32 -21.94 18.82
N ARG A 107 -11.13 -22.41 17.86
CA ARG A 107 -11.52 -23.80 17.72
C ARG A 107 -10.30 -24.70 17.58
N ARG A 108 -9.34 -24.34 16.73
CA ARG A 108 -8.13 -25.14 16.53
C ARG A 108 -7.24 -25.20 17.77
N ASN A 109 -7.06 -24.07 18.45
CA ASN A 109 -6.31 -24.06 19.72
C ASN A 109 -6.99 -24.93 20.79
N LEU A 110 -8.33 -24.89 20.88
CA LEU A 110 -9.09 -25.75 21.77
C LEU A 110 -8.94 -27.24 21.44
N GLU A 111 -8.92 -27.62 20.16
CA GLU A 111 -8.67 -29.01 19.74
C GLU A 111 -7.29 -29.52 20.18
N ILE A 112 -6.25 -28.67 20.09
CA ILE A 112 -4.89 -29.02 20.54
C ILE A 112 -4.86 -29.15 22.07
N LEU A 113 -5.43 -28.19 22.80
CA LEU A 113 -5.57 -28.25 24.26
C LEU A 113 -6.35 -29.49 24.71
N ALA A 114 -7.45 -29.81 24.03
CA ALA A 114 -8.27 -30.98 24.27
C ALA A 114 -7.49 -32.28 24.08
N TRP A 115 -6.76 -32.38 22.97
CA TRP A 115 -5.91 -33.53 22.69
C TRP A 115 -4.81 -33.67 23.75
N MET A 116 -4.03 -32.63 24.03
CA MET A 116 -2.94 -32.69 25.02
C MET A 116 -3.46 -33.01 26.43
N THR A 117 -4.63 -32.49 26.80
CA THR A 117 -5.29 -32.76 28.08
C THR A 117 -5.74 -34.23 28.17
N ALA A 118 -6.32 -34.76 27.08
CA ALA A 118 -6.76 -36.15 27.00
C ALA A 118 -5.58 -37.15 27.02
N GLU A 119 -4.46 -36.80 26.39
CA GLU A 119 -3.22 -37.59 26.39
C GLU A 119 -2.38 -37.40 27.67
N GLN A 120 -2.87 -36.64 28.66
CA GLN A 120 -2.19 -36.35 29.93
C GLN A 120 -0.84 -35.63 29.77
N ILE A 121 -0.61 -34.97 28.63
CA ILE A 121 0.57 -34.16 28.34
C ILE A 121 0.44 -32.79 29.00
N LEU A 122 -0.78 -32.24 29.08
CA LEU A 122 -1.05 -30.89 29.56
C LEU A 122 -1.74 -30.88 30.93
N GLN A 123 -1.21 -30.08 31.84
CA GLN A 123 -1.86 -29.71 33.11
C GLN A 123 -2.18 -28.21 33.11
N ILE A 124 -3.43 -27.86 33.42
CA ILE A 124 -3.89 -26.48 33.41
C ILE A 124 -4.24 -26.04 34.84
N ARG A 125 -3.73 -24.88 35.26
CA ARG A 125 -4.15 -24.16 36.47
C ARG A 125 -4.51 -22.71 36.12
N PHE A 126 -5.57 -22.22 36.74
CA PHE A 126 -6.03 -20.85 36.63
C PHE A 126 -5.53 -20.03 37.80
N LEU A 127 -5.09 -18.82 37.50
CA LEU A 127 -4.59 -17.88 38.48
C LEU A 127 -5.54 -16.69 38.57
N LEU A 128 -6.11 -16.49 39.76
CA LEU A 128 -7.13 -15.49 40.03
C LEU A 128 -6.66 -14.52 41.12
N PRO A 129 -6.87 -13.20 40.97
CA PRO A 129 -6.43 -12.25 41.98
C PRO A 129 -7.34 -12.33 43.22
N ARG A 130 -6.75 -12.30 44.43
CA ARG A 130 -7.51 -12.33 45.70
C ARG A 130 -8.09 -10.98 46.13
N LYS A 131 -7.69 -9.89 45.48
CA LYS A 131 -8.20 -8.53 45.69
C LYS A 131 -8.59 -7.95 44.34
N SER A 132 -9.58 -7.05 44.31
CA SER A 132 -9.80 -6.21 43.14
C SER A 132 -8.50 -5.49 42.86
N MET A 133 -7.84 -5.86 41.76
CA MET A 133 -6.86 -4.97 41.18
C MET A 133 -7.65 -3.98 40.37
N LYS A 134 -7.48 -2.68 40.66
CA LYS A 134 -7.87 -1.61 39.74
C LYS A 134 -7.02 -1.76 38.48
N ILE A 135 -7.40 -2.70 37.63
CA ILE A 135 -6.98 -2.69 36.24
C ILE A 135 -7.63 -1.44 35.70
N SER A 136 -6.82 -0.41 35.45
CA SER A 136 -7.32 0.81 34.81
C SER A 136 -8.13 0.37 33.60
N SER A 137 -9.42 0.69 33.61
CA SER A 137 -10.32 0.48 32.50
C SER A 137 -9.99 1.46 31.36
N SER A 138 -8.71 1.54 30.97
CA SER A 138 -8.37 1.97 29.63
C SER A 138 -8.82 0.86 28.69
N LYS A 139 -9.43 1.25 27.57
CA LYS A 139 -10.07 0.39 26.56
C LYS A 139 -9.09 -0.53 25.79
N ASP A 140 -8.15 -1.18 26.47
CA ASP A 140 -7.23 -2.19 25.94
C ASP A 140 -7.65 -3.58 26.42
N SER A 141 -8.54 -4.23 25.66
CA SER A 141 -9.08 -5.56 25.88
C SER A 141 -8.08 -6.71 25.58
N GLY A 142 -6.83 -6.60 26.03
CA GLY A 142 -5.80 -7.64 25.83
C GLY A 142 -4.66 -7.67 26.84
N ARG A 143 -4.63 -6.80 27.85
CA ARG A 143 -3.52 -6.74 28.81
C ARG A 143 -3.53 -7.98 29.71
N GLY A 144 -2.56 -8.87 29.47
CA GLY A 144 -2.30 -9.99 30.35
C GLY A 144 -1.93 -9.52 31.75
N ILE A 145 -2.46 -10.18 32.76
CA ILE A 145 -2.21 -9.87 34.17
C ILE A 145 -0.72 -10.09 34.55
N PHE A 146 0.01 -10.85 33.73
CA PHE A 146 1.43 -11.20 33.90
C PHE A 146 2.19 -11.09 32.58
N PRO A 147 3.51 -10.84 32.61
CA PRO A 147 4.37 -11.07 31.44
C PRO A 147 4.32 -12.54 31.02
N VAL A 148 4.25 -12.78 29.70
CA VAL A 148 4.31 -14.14 29.14
C VAL A 148 5.69 -14.72 29.42
N THR A 149 5.73 -15.84 30.13
CA THR A 149 6.98 -16.53 30.45
C THR A 149 6.88 -18.02 30.12
N GLY A 150 8.00 -18.59 29.68
CA GLY A 150 8.12 -20.01 29.34
C GLY A 150 9.46 -20.57 29.79
N VAL A 151 9.45 -21.71 30.48
CA VAL A 151 10.68 -22.43 30.87
C VAL A 151 10.66 -23.83 30.25
N PHE A 152 11.63 -24.09 29.39
CA PHE A 152 11.81 -25.36 28.69
C PHE A 152 12.96 -26.12 29.35
N THR A 153 12.77 -27.41 29.64
CA THR A 153 13.82 -28.31 30.18
C THR A 153 14.01 -29.49 29.26
N ASP A 154 15.24 -29.76 28.81
CA ASP A 154 15.59 -30.91 27.97
C ASP A 154 15.88 -32.18 28.78
N GLY A 155 16.22 -33.26 28.08
CA GLY A 155 16.57 -34.55 28.68
C GLY A 155 17.87 -34.55 29.49
N ASP A 156 18.76 -33.57 29.28
CA ASP A 156 20.02 -33.43 30.01
C ASP A 156 19.85 -32.57 31.28
N GLY A 157 18.65 -32.04 31.52
CA GLY A 157 18.35 -31.13 32.62
C GLY A 157 18.75 -29.68 32.35
N LEU A 158 19.20 -29.36 31.13
CA LEU A 158 19.46 -28.00 30.72
C LEU A 158 18.13 -27.28 30.49
N LYS A 159 18.12 -25.99 30.83
CA LYS A 159 16.96 -25.13 30.72
C LYS A 159 17.22 -23.92 29.83
N VAL A 160 16.17 -23.52 29.13
CA VAL A 160 16.05 -22.26 28.42
C VAL A 160 14.76 -21.58 28.90
N ALA A 161 14.85 -20.32 29.28
CA ALA A 161 13.70 -19.53 29.70
C ALA A 161 13.46 -18.36 28.75
N GLN A 162 12.19 -18.07 28.49
CA GLN A 162 11.70 -16.94 27.74
C GLN A 162 10.90 -16.02 28.67
N GLN A 163 11.12 -14.72 28.54
CA GLN A 163 10.33 -13.69 29.22
C GLN A 163 9.98 -12.56 28.25
N GLY A 164 8.69 -12.41 27.97
CA GLY A 164 8.14 -11.38 27.11
C GLY A 164 7.90 -10.06 27.83
N TRP A 165 7.83 -8.97 27.08
CA TRP A 165 7.45 -7.67 27.62
C TRP A 165 5.95 -7.66 27.97
N PRO A 166 5.53 -7.06 29.10
CA PRO A 166 4.12 -7.02 29.50
C PRO A 166 3.15 -6.45 28.46
N ASN A 167 3.63 -5.61 27.54
CA ASN A 167 2.84 -4.94 26.50
C ASN A 167 3.28 -5.26 25.05
N ASP A 168 4.27 -6.15 24.88
CA ASP A 168 4.82 -6.52 23.56
C ASP A 168 5.35 -7.97 23.61
N PRO A 169 4.46 -8.97 23.54
CA PRO A 169 4.84 -10.38 23.70
C PRO A 169 5.68 -10.91 22.53
N GLU A 170 5.74 -10.19 21.40
CA GLU A 170 6.61 -10.52 20.26
C GLU A 170 8.08 -10.15 20.52
N ARG A 171 8.34 -9.30 21.51
CA ARG A 171 9.68 -9.06 22.05
C ARG A 171 9.88 -9.87 23.31
N PHE A 172 10.94 -10.67 23.34
CA PHE A 172 11.31 -11.40 24.55
C PHE A 172 12.80 -11.64 24.66
N PHE A 173 13.26 -11.73 25.90
CA PHE A 173 14.60 -12.19 26.21
C PHE A 173 14.61 -13.69 26.44
N VAL A 174 15.76 -14.28 26.14
CA VAL A 174 16.03 -15.69 26.35
C VAL A 174 17.23 -15.84 27.27
N PHE A 175 17.05 -16.66 28.30
CA PHE A 175 18.06 -16.95 29.30
C PHE A 175 18.39 -18.43 29.25
N GLN A 176 19.68 -18.78 29.26
CA GLN A 176 20.13 -20.16 29.20
C GLN A 176 20.72 -20.56 30.56
N SER A 177 20.51 -21.82 30.96
CA SER A 177 21.01 -22.31 32.26
C SER A 177 22.52 -22.52 32.32
N TRP A 178 23.22 -22.46 31.18
CA TRP A 178 24.65 -22.73 31.07
C TRP A 178 25.50 -21.51 30.73
N ASP A 179 24.92 -20.31 30.73
CA ASP A 179 25.61 -19.05 30.47
C ASP A 179 25.31 -18.01 31.57
N ALA A 180 25.63 -16.75 31.30
CA ALA A 180 25.38 -15.63 32.22
C ALA A 180 23.89 -15.39 32.52
N GLY A 181 22.97 -16.01 31.77
CA GLY A 181 21.52 -15.94 31.96
C GLY A 181 20.99 -16.81 33.12
N ALA A 182 21.79 -17.73 33.67
CA ALA A 182 21.33 -18.70 34.66
C ALA A 182 20.60 -18.08 35.88
N PRO A 183 21.07 -16.97 36.51
CA PRO A 183 20.37 -16.37 37.65
C PRO A 183 18.98 -15.82 37.30
N TYR A 184 18.81 -15.29 36.08
CA TYR A 184 17.52 -14.78 35.59
C TYR A 184 16.56 -15.94 35.34
N LEU A 185 17.05 -17.02 34.72
CA LEU A 185 16.29 -18.25 34.52
C LEU A 185 15.80 -18.83 35.84
N GLU A 186 16.66 -18.90 36.86
CA GLU A 186 16.30 -19.37 38.19
C GLU A 186 15.24 -18.49 38.86
N ALA A 187 15.28 -17.18 38.65
CA ALA A 187 14.25 -16.27 39.15
C ALA A 187 12.89 -16.53 38.46
N ILE A 188 12.89 -16.71 37.14
CA ILE A 188 11.67 -17.02 36.36
C ILE A 188 11.08 -18.37 36.80
N GLN A 189 11.91 -19.41 36.94
CA GLN A 189 11.48 -20.73 37.39
C GLN A 189 10.89 -20.68 38.81
N ARG A 190 11.59 -20.02 39.75
CA ARG A 190 11.10 -19.88 41.14
C ARG A 190 9.75 -19.15 41.19
N HIS A 191 9.60 -18.09 40.40
CA HIS A 191 8.33 -17.38 40.32
C HIS A 191 7.21 -18.26 39.79
N PHE A 192 7.46 -19.03 38.73
CA PHE A 192 6.50 -19.98 38.19
C PHE A 192 6.10 -21.04 39.23
N ASP A 193 7.08 -21.65 39.91
CA ASP A 193 6.84 -22.72 40.88
C ASP A 193 6.06 -22.22 42.10
N ASN A 194 6.39 -21.02 42.62
CA ASN A 194 5.63 -20.38 43.71
C ASN A 194 4.16 -20.18 43.34
N LEU A 195 3.88 -19.65 42.14
CA LEU A 195 2.51 -19.47 41.66
C LEU A 195 1.81 -20.81 41.45
N TRP A 196 2.50 -21.78 40.85
CA TRP A 196 1.97 -23.10 40.57
C TRP A 196 1.55 -23.80 41.85
N GLU A 197 2.38 -23.77 42.90
CA GLU A 197 2.12 -24.39 44.22
C GLU A 197 1.13 -23.59 45.07
N GLY A 198 0.77 -22.37 44.64
CA GLY A 198 -0.16 -21.50 45.37
C GLY A 198 0.47 -20.80 46.57
N GLY A 199 1.79 -20.60 46.55
CA GLY A 199 2.55 -19.92 47.59
C GLY A 199 2.45 -18.38 47.57
N GLU A 200 1.90 -17.80 46.50
CA GLU A 200 1.78 -16.35 46.35
C GLU A 200 0.52 -15.79 47.06
N PRO A 201 0.66 -14.93 48.09
CA PRO A 201 -0.46 -14.52 48.94
C PRO A 201 -1.59 -13.76 48.25
N ASP A 202 -1.27 -12.97 47.23
CA ASP A 202 -2.25 -12.16 46.49
C ASP A 202 -2.95 -12.95 45.37
N TRP A 203 -2.56 -14.21 45.16
CA TRP A 203 -3.05 -15.06 44.08
C TRP A 203 -3.76 -16.31 44.61
N LEU A 204 -4.81 -16.70 43.89
CA LEU A 204 -5.53 -17.95 44.10
C LEU A 204 -5.32 -18.84 42.87
N THR A 205 -4.57 -19.92 43.06
CA THR A 205 -4.32 -20.93 42.04
C THR A 205 -5.35 -22.05 42.13
N LEU A 206 -6.15 -22.23 41.08
CA LEU A 206 -7.15 -23.29 40.99
C LEU A 206 -6.78 -24.29 39.87
N PRO A 207 -6.90 -25.60 40.10
CA PRO A 207 -6.81 -26.57 39.00
C PRO A 207 -7.99 -26.37 38.03
N LEU A 208 -7.83 -26.85 36.79
CA LEU A 208 -8.92 -26.95 35.83
C LEU A 208 -10.13 -27.71 36.45
N PRO A 209 -11.29 -27.06 36.62
CA PRO A 209 -12.48 -27.71 37.18
C PRO A 209 -12.89 -28.95 36.35
N PRO A 210 -13.35 -30.05 36.98
CA PRO A 210 -13.72 -31.28 36.27
C PRO A 210 -14.70 -31.05 35.12
N VAL A 211 -15.72 -30.22 35.34
CA VAL A 211 -16.74 -29.89 34.31
C VAL A 211 -16.10 -29.25 33.06
N LEU A 212 -15.16 -28.31 33.25
CA LEU A 212 -14.45 -27.69 32.14
C LEU A 212 -13.47 -28.66 31.48
N LYS A 213 -12.83 -29.54 32.27
CA LYS A 213 -11.96 -30.58 31.74
C LYS A 213 -12.71 -31.54 30.83
N ASP A 214 -13.88 -32.01 31.28
CA ASP A 214 -14.71 -32.94 30.51
C ASP A 214 -15.22 -32.27 29.23
N ARG A 215 -15.68 -31.02 29.32
CA ARG A 215 -16.08 -30.25 28.14
C ARG A 215 -14.93 -30.04 27.16
N LEU A 216 -13.74 -29.69 27.65
CA LEU A 216 -12.56 -29.53 26.82
C LEU A 216 -12.21 -30.83 26.10
N ILE A 217 -12.21 -31.97 26.80
CA ILE A 217 -11.92 -33.29 26.22
C ILE A 217 -12.96 -33.67 25.14
N GLN A 218 -14.23 -33.28 25.27
CA GLN A 218 -15.24 -33.50 24.22
C GLN A 218 -14.91 -32.78 22.90
N LEU A 219 -14.06 -31.75 22.94
CA LEU A 219 -13.62 -31.04 21.73
C LEU A 219 -12.47 -31.76 21.02
N LYS A 220 -11.95 -32.87 21.57
CA LYS A 220 -10.86 -33.65 20.99
C LYS A 220 -11.24 -34.13 19.58
N PRO A 221 -10.42 -33.84 18.55
CA PRO A 221 -10.68 -34.35 17.21
C PRO A 221 -10.47 -35.87 17.11
N LEU A 222 -11.17 -36.52 16.17
CA LEU A 222 -11.11 -37.98 15.93
C LEU A 222 -9.71 -38.45 15.49
N LYS A 223 -8.98 -37.60 14.77
CA LYS A 223 -7.56 -37.81 14.43
C LYS A 223 -6.71 -36.89 15.30
N SER A 224 -5.47 -37.30 15.61
CA SER A 224 -4.57 -36.40 16.34
C SER A 224 -4.42 -35.10 15.54
N PRO A 225 -4.60 -33.93 16.19
CA PRO A 225 -4.39 -32.65 15.52
C PRO A 225 -2.91 -32.43 15.15
N LEU A 226 -2.03 -33.36 15.53
CA LEU A 226 -0.58 -33.32 15.32
C LEU A 226 -0.08 -34.38 14.32
N GLN A 227 -0.95 -35.25 13.78
CA GLN A 227 -0.59 -36.39 12.90
C GLN A 227 -0.54 -36.07 11.41
N ASP A 228 -1.07 -34.93 10.99
CA ASP A 228 -0.71 -34.39 9.69
C ASP A 228 0.80 -34.10 9.79
N GLY A 229 1.65 -34.93 9.18
CA GLY A 229 3.11 -34.75 9.23
C GLY A 229 3.54 -33.50 8.46
N PRO A 230 4.83 -33.11 8.55
CA PRO A 230 5.40 -31.96 7.83
C PRO A 230 5.29 -32.01 6.28
N GLY A 231 4.76 -33.10 5.71
CA GLY A 231 4.54 -33.25 4.26
C GLY A 231 3.08 -33.15 3.79
N ASN A 232 2.10 -32.98 4.69
CA ASN A 232 0.70 -32.74 4.29
C ASN A 232 -0.08 -31.82 5.25
N LEU A 233 0.56 -31.32 6.30
CA LEU A 233 0.20 -30.02 6.86
C LEU A 233 0.56 -28.94 5.83
N PRO A 234 -0.23 -27.87 5.69
CA PRO A 234 0.36 -26.61 5.28
C PRO A 234 1.40 -26.24 6.35
N ILE A 235 2.67 -26.62 6.15
CA ILE A 235 3.78 -25.93 6.79
C ILE A 235 3.76 -24.53 6.19
N GLY A 236 3.07 -23.64 6.88
CA GLY A 236 2.85 -22.28 6.45
C GLY A 236 1.57 -21.79 7.09
N ARG A 237 1.71 -20.98 8.16
CA ARG A 237 0.79 -19.86 8.44
C ARG A 237 0.20 -19.41 7.12
N PRO A 238 -1.14 -19.32 6.95
CA PRO A 238 -1.79 -19.40 5.64
C PRO A 238 -0.92 -18.76 4.57
N GLN A 239 -0.08 -19.59 3.95
CA GLN A 239 0.72 -19.11 2.84
C GLN A 239 -0.34 -18.85 1.79
N ILE A 240 -0.25 -17.67 1.16
CA ILE A 240 -1.06 -17.35 -0.01
C ILE A 240 -1.29 -18.64 -0.80
N ASP A 241 -2.56 -19.00 -1.00
CA ASP A 241 -2.94 -20.23 -1.70
C ASP A 241 -2.05 -20.40 -2.93
N PRO A 242 -1.39 -21.56 -3.15
CA PRO A 242 -0.39 -21.70 -4.21
C PRO A 242 -0.90 -21.28 -5.59
N ALA A 243 -2.18 -21.50 -5.90
CA ALA A 243 -2.78 -21.06 -7.16
C ALA A 243 -3.02 -19.53 -7.18
N LEU A 244 -3.29 -18.89 -6.04
CA LEU A 244 -3.31 -17.44 -5.92
C LEU A 244 -1.89 -16.84 -6.02
N LYS A 245 -0.88 -17.48 -5.40
CA LYS A 245 0.53 -17.10 -5.48
C LYS A 245 1.00 -17.13 -6.92
N GLU A 246 0.71 -18.20 -7.64
CA GLU A 246 1.01 -18.32 -9.06
C GLU A 246 0.38 -17.19 -9.87
N LYS A 247 -0.93 -16.92 -9.71
CA LYS A 247 -1.61 -15.81 -10.41
C LYS A 247 -1.03 -14.44 -10.06
N LEU A 248 -0.65 -14.20 -8.81
CA LEU A 248 0.03 -12.97 -8.37
C LEU A 248 1.35 -12.78 -9.12
N PHE A 249 2.17 -13.83 -9.21
CA PHE A 249 3.45 -13.78 -9.92
C PHE A 249 3.25 -13.53 -11.43
N PHE A 250 2.29 -14.20 -12.06
CA PHE A 250 1.95 -13.93 -13.47
C PHE A 250 1.43 -12.50 -13.68
N GLN A 251 0.63 -11.96 -12.75
CA GLN A 251 0.18 -10.58 -12.82
C GLN A 251 1.35 -9.60 -12.69
N PHE A 252 2.29 -9.86 -11.77
CA PHE A 252 3.51 -9.07 -11.63
C PHE A 252 4.38 -9.10 -12.89
N LEU A 253 4.57 -10.27 -13.51
CA LEU A 253 5.30 -10.41 -14.77
C LEU A 253 4.65 -9.64 -15.93
N ARG A 254 3.33 -9.50 -15.96
CA ARG A 254 2.64 -8.63 -16.94
C ARG A 254 2.83 -7.15 -16.66
N ASP A 255 2.94 -6.79 -15.38
CA ASP A 255 3.02 -5.40 -14.95
C ASP A 255 4.43 -4.84 -15.00
N ILE A 256 5.47 -5.68 -14.95
CA ILE A 256 6.88 -5.24 -14.89
C ILE A 256 7.29 -4.37 -16.08
N GLN A 257 6.72 -4.61 -17.26
CA GLN A 257 6.93 -3.77 -18.45
C GLN A 257 6.39 -2.33 -18.28
N ASN A 258 5.47 -2.13 -17.32
CA ASN A 258 4.84 -0.86 -17.00
C ASN A 258 5.44 -0.23 -15.72
N PHE A 259 6.52 -0.78 -15.18
CA PHE A 259 7.16 -0.19 -14.00
C PHE A 259 7.84 1.13 -14.35
N PRO A 260 7.86 2.08 -13.40
CA PRO A 260 8.52 3.36 -13.61
C PRO A 260 10.05 3.21 -13.62
N GLY A 261 10.72 3.85 -14.58
CA GLY A 261 12.18 3.84 -14.69
C GLY A 261 12.70 2.67 -15.52
N ASP A 262 13.85 2.13 -15.12
CA ASP A 262 14.46 0.94 -15.73
C ASP A 262 14.02 -0.30 -14.93
N PRO A 263 13.02 -1.07 -15.40
CA PRO A 263 12.53 -2.23 -14.67
C PRO A 263 13.64 -3.27 -14.50
N GLN A 264 13.86 -3.74 -13.28
CA GLN A 264 14.73 -4.88 -13.02
C GLN A 264 14.02 -6.15 -13.47
N HIS A 265 14.14 -6.45 -14.76
CA HIS A 265 13.60 -7.66 -15.34
C HIS A 265 14.18 -8.90 -14.66
N PRO A 266 13.35 -9.94 -14.45
CA PRO A 266 13.82 -11.18 -13.87
C PRO A 266 14.90 -11.84 -14.72
N SER A 267 15.85 -12.47 -14.04
CA SER A 267 16.91 -13.25 -14.68
C SER A 267 16.33 -14.44 -15.45
N ALA A 268 17.12 -14.96 -16.40
CA ALA A 268 16.76 -16.16 -17.17
C ALA A 268 16.34 -17.33 -16.26
N SER A 269 17.08 -17.55 -15.16
CA SER A 269 16.80 -18.64 -14.22
C SER A 269 15.52 -18.40 -13.41
N GLU A 270 15.23 -17.16 -13.02
CA GLU A 270 13.97 -16.83 -12.33
C GLU A 270 12.77 -16.99 -13.27
N LEU A 271 12.88 -16.52 -14.52
CA LEU A 271 11.85 -16.72 -15.54
C LEU A 271 11.62 -18.20 -15.84
N GLU A 272 12.70 -18.96 -16.04
CA GLU A 272 12.63 -20.41 -16.26
C GLU A 272 11.94 -21.10 -15.09
N GLY A 273 12.32 -20.78 -13.85
CA GLY A 273 11.75 -21.36 -12.64
C GLY A 273 10.25 -21.07 -12.49
N VAL A 274 9.83 -19.82 -12.68
CA VAL A 274 8.42 -19.43 -12.56
C VAL A 274 7.56 -20.05 -13.67
N LEU A 275 8.04 -20.05 -14.92
CA LEU A 275 7.26 -20.51 -16.06
C LEU A 275 7.18 -22.02 -16.17
N THR A 276 8.28 -22.73 -15.95
CA THR A 276 8.34 -24.20 -16.07
C THR A 276 7.87 -24.90 -14.79
N GLY A 277 7.97 -24.24 -13.63
CA GLY A 277 7.43 -24.70 -12.36
C GLY A 277 5.95 -24.39 -12.13
N SER A 278 5.31 -23.68 -13.07
CA SER A 278 3.89 -23.33 -13.03
C SER A 278 3.01 -24.57 -13.21
N GLU A 279 2.09 -24.84 -12.26
CA GLU A 279 1.10 -25.91 -12.41
C GLU A 279 0.09 -25.58 -13.53
N MET A 280 -0.16 -24.29 -13.80
CA MET A 280 -1.04 -23.86 -14.91
C MET A 280 -0.43 -24.09 -16.29
N LEU A 281 0.89 -23.94 -16.42
CA LEU A 281 1.59 -24.06 -17.70
C LEU A 281 2.36 -25.37 -17.85
N LYS A 282 2.46 -26.20 -16.82
CA LYS A 282 3.15 -27.49 -16.82
C LYS A 282 2.86 -28.37 -18.03
N ALA A 283 1.61 -28.43 -18.48
CA ALA A 283 1.22 -29.22 -19.66
C ALA A 283 1.78 -28.66 -20.99
N CYS A 284 2.21 -27.40 -21.00
CA CYS A 284 2.82 -26.74 -22.14
C CYS A 284 4.33 -27.01 -22.24
N TRP A 285 4.98 -27.56 -21.21
CA TRP A 285 6.43 -27.68 -21.13
C TRP A 285 6.90 -29.13 -21.20
N GLU A 286 7.77 -29.41 -22.16
CA GLU A 286 8.52 -30.67 -22.25
C GLU A 286 10.02 -30.36 -22.32
N LYS A 287 10.89 -31.19 -21.74
CA LYS A 287 12.34 -31.00 -21.89
C LYS A 287 12.79 -31.36 -23.30
N HIS A 288 13.72 -30.58 -23.87
CA HIS A 288 14.32 -30.93 -25.15
C HIS A 288 15.19 -32.19 -24.99
N SER A 289 15.02 -33.18 -25.88
CA SER A 289 15.69 -34.48 -25.78
C SER A 289 17.20 -34.39 -26.03
N GLU A 290 17.63 -33.52 -26.95
CA GLU A 290 19.03 -33.44 -27.40
C GLU A 290 19.84 -32.28 -26.81
N ILE A 291 19.19 -31.16 -26.45
CA ILE A 291 19.88 -29.93 -26.01
C ILE A 291 19.59 -29.71 -24.53
N GLN A 292 20.60 -29.93 -23.69
CA GLN A 292 20.50 -29.73 -22.25
C GLN A 292 20.26 -28.24 -21.92
N GLY A 293 19.25 -27.94 -21.11
CA GLY A 293 18.85 -26.55 -20.78
C GLY A 293 17.94 -25.89 -21.83
N ALA A 294 17.38 -26.68 -22.76
CA ALA A 294 16.32 -26.25 -23.67
C ALA A 294 15.00 -26.99 -23.38
N TRP A 295 13.91 -26.38 -23.81
CA TRP A 295 12.54 -26.83 -23.63
C TRP A 295 11.79 -26.87 -24.96
N ILE A 296 10.77 -27.71 -25.05
CA ILE A 296 9.76 -27.67 -26.10
C ILE A 296 8.50 -27.07 -25.47
N LEU A 297 8.12 -25.88 -25.94
CA LEU A 297 6.90 -25.19 -25.55
C LEU A 297 5.76 -25.53 -26.50
N GLY A 298 4.74 -26.22 -26.00
CA GLY A 298 3.46 -26.42 -26.67
C GLY A 298 2.55 -25.20 -26.46
N TRP A 299 2.47 -24.30 -27.44
CA TRP A 299 1.64 -23.09 -27.36
C TRP A 299 0.85 -22.86 -28.64
N GLN A 300 -0.46 -22.61 -28.51
CA GLN A 300 -1.37 -22.33 -29.64
C GLN A 300 -1.27 -23.37 -30.77
N GLY A 301 -1.16 -24.66 -30.42
CA GLY A 301 -1.08 -25.77 -31.39
C GLY A 301 0.30 -25.93 -32.06
N LYS A 302 1.32 -25.17 -31.67
CA LYS A 302 2.70 -25.30 -32.15
C LYS A 302 3.61 -25.86 -31.07
N ARG A 303 4.60 -26.66 -31.47
CA ARG A 303 5.72 -27.10 -30.63
C ARG A 303 6.93 -26.24 -30.96
N ILE A 304 7.33 -25.38 -30.04
CA ILE A 304 8.36 -24.37 -30.24
C ILE A 304 9.56 -24.71 -29.36
N PRO A 305 10.73 -25.06 -29.92
CA PRO A 305 11.94 -25.23 -29.14
C PRO A 305 12.44 -23.88 -28.61
N VAL A 306 12.61 -23.78 -27.29
CA VAL A 306 12.98 -22.53 -26.61
C VAL A 306 14.08 -22.76 -25.58
N THR A 307 14.79 -21.70 -25.23
CA THR A 307 15.68 -21.66 -24.06
C THR A 307 15.57 -20.29 -23.39
N PHE A 308 15.80 -20.24 -22.09
CA PHE A 308 15.89 -19.00 -21.33
C PHE A 308 17.32 -18.47 -21.29
N GLN A 309 18.31 -19.33 -21.56
CA GLN A 309 19.73 -19.02 -21.38
C GLN A 309 20.34 -18.50 -22.68
N GLN A 310 20.90 -17.29 -22.62
CA GLN A 310 21.48 -16.63 -23.79
C GLN A 310 22.65 -17.43 -24.40
N GLU A 311 23.44 -18.09 -23.55
CA GLU A 311 24.60 -18.91 -23.93
C GLU A 311 24.19 -20.16 -24.71
N ILE A 312 23.09 -20.80 -24.32
CA ILE A 312 22.54 -21.96 -25.03
C ILE A 312 21.97 -21.51 -26.38
N PHE A 313 21.22 -20.40 -26.41
CA PHE A 313 20.71 -19.83 -27.65
C PHE A 313 21.84 -19.48 -28.62
N ARG A 314 22.93 -18.85 -28.15
CA ARG A 314 24.09 -18.52 -29.00
C ARG A 314 24.75 -19.73 -29.64
N ARG A 315 24.69 -20.90 -28.99
CA ARG A 315 25.20 -22.17 -29.56
C ARG A 315 24.24 -22.81 -30.55
N HIS A 316 22.94 -22.50 -30.45
CA HIS A 316 21.88 -23.10 -31.27
C HIS A 316 20.86 -22.06 -31.81
N PRO A 317 21.30 -20.98 -32.50
CA PRO A 317 20.43 -19.85 -32.86
C PRO A 317 19.39 -20.20 -33.93
N GLU A 318 19.67 -21.17 -34.80
CA GLU A 318 18.77 -21.62 -35.87
C GLU A 318 17.71 -22.61 -35.36
N THR A 319 17.93 -23.20 -34.18
CA THR A 319 17.11 -24.29 -33.64
C THR A 319 16.29 -23.87 -32.44
N LEU A 320 16.81 -22.98 -31.59
CA LEU A 320 16.16 -22.54 -30.37
C LEU A 320 15.69 -21.09 -30.51
N ARG A 321 14.58 -20.76 -29.85
CA ARG A 321 14.17 -19.36 -29.64
C ARG A 321 14.52 -18.93 -28.21
N LEU A 322 15.17 -17.78 -28.06
CA LEU A 322 15.43 -17.21 -26.73
C LEU A 322 14.13 -16.62 -26.16
N LEU A 323 13.65 -17.15 -25.04
CA LEU A 323 12.46 -16.65 -24.36
C LEU A 323 12.88 -15.63 -23.29
N SER A 324 12.95 -14.35 -23.67
CA SER A 324 13.31 -13.22 -22.82
C SER A 324 12.16 -12.23 -22.65
N HIS A 325 12.30 -11.26 -21.74
CA HIS A 325 11.25 -10.27 -21.42
C HIS A 325 10.74 -9.49 -22.64
N ASP A 326 11.59 -9.17 -23.61
CA ASP A 326 11.22 -8.43 -24.83
C ASP A 326 10.49 -9.29 -25.89
N GLU A 327 10.33 -10.58 -25.66
CA GLU A 327 9.95 -11.51 -26.69
C GLU A 327 8.39 -11.64 -26.79
N PRO A 328 7.78 -11.52 -27.99
CA PRO A 328 6.32 -11.52 -28.13
C PRO A 328 5.61 -12.84 -27.75
N LEU A 329 6.26 -13.99 -27.95
CA LEU A 329 5.76 -15.30 -27.51
C LEU A 329 5.68 -15.37 -25.97
N LEU A 330 6.61 -14.77 -25.22
CA LEU A 330 6.50 -14.65 -23.76
C LEU A 330 5.28 -13.80 -23.37
N HIS A 331 5.07 -12.65 -24.00
CA HIS A 331 3.91 -11.80 -23.73
C HIS A 331 2.59 -12.54 -24.00
N SER A 332 2.51 -13.28 -25.12
CA SER A 332 1.34 -14.10 -25.45
C SER A 332 1.10 -15.20 -24.41
N LEU A 333 2.16 -15.86 -23.96
CA LEU A 333 2.10 -16.89 -22.92
C LEU A 333 1.56 -16.31 -21.60
N LEU A 334 2.10 -15.18 -21.14
CA LEU A 334 1.66 -14.51 -19.91
C LEU A 334 0.20 -14.07 -20.00
N GLN A 335 -0.28 -13.60 -21.15
CA GLN A 335 -1.68 -13.22 -21.35
C GLN A 335 -2.64 -14.41 -21.35
N GLY A 336 -2.18 -15.61 -21.70
CA GLY A 336 -3.00 -16.82 -21.67
C GLY A 336 -3.34 -17.34 -20.26
N VAL A 337 -2.61 -16.90 -19.24
CA VAL A 337 -2.90 -17.24 -17.84
C VAL A 337 -4.07 -16.39 -17.31
N PRO A 338 -5.09 -16.96 -16.64
CA PRO A 338 -6.20 -16.17 -16.10
C PRO A 338 -5.75 -15.10 -15.08
N PRO A 339 -6.32 -13.88 -15.11
CA PRO A 339 -5.95 -12.85 -14.15
C PRO A 339 -6.44 -13.17 -12.74
N LEU A 340 -5.78 -12.59 -11.74
CA LEU A 340 -6.20 -12.64 -10.34
C LEU A 340 -7.45 -11.77 -10.14
N LYS A 341 -8.63 -12.39 -10.05
CA LYS A 341 -9.92 -11.68 -9.95
C LYS A 341 -10.21 -11.10 -8.57
N VAL A 342 -9.75 -11.77 -7.50
CA VAL A 342 -10.01 -11.40 -6.10
C VAL A 342 -8.66 -11.25 -5.39
N PRO A 343 -7.96 -10.11 -5.56
CA PRO A 343 -6.64 -9.90 -5.00
C PRO A 343 -6.62 -10.04 -3.47
N GLU A 344 -7.65 -9.56 -2.78
CA GLU A 344 -7.78 -9.63 -1.33
C GLU A 344 -7.85 -11.06 -0.77
N ALA A 345 -8.10 -12.08 -1.60
CA ALA A 345 -8.03 -13.47 -1.19
C ALA A 345 -6.60 -13.93 -0.88
N CYS A 346 -5.58 -13.20 -1.37
CA CYS A 346 -4.18 -13.53 -1.12
C CYS A 346 -3.78 -13.37 0.34
N GLN A 347 -4.43 -12.47 1.08
CA GLN A 347 -4.13 -12.15 2.48
C GLN A 347 -2.63 -11.87 2.72
N VAL A 348 -2.02 -11.04 1.87
CA VAL A 348 -0.62 -10.58 2.00
C VAL A 348 -0.56 -9.06 2.10
N PRO A 349 0.43 -8.48 2.81
CA PRO A 349 0.54 -7.04 3.05
C PRO A 349 1.02 -6.27 1.79
N LEU A 350 0.39 -6.52 0.65
CA LEU A 350 0.79 -5.98 -0.65
C LEU A 350 -0.33 -5.08 -1.21
N ILE A 351 0.06 -3.98 -1.83
CA ILE A 351 -0.83 -3.11 -2.61
C ILE A 351 -0.25 -2.85 -3.99
N ARG A 352 -1.11 -2.87 -5.01
CA ARG A 352 -0.76 -2.50 -6.39
C ARG A 352 -1.46 -1.22 -6.77
N PHE A 353 -0.72 -0.26 -7.30
CA PHE A 353 -1.27 0.91 -7.97
C PHE A 353 -1.07 0.81 -9.48
N SER A 354 -2.07 1.24 -10.25
CA SER A 354 -1.93 1.37 -11.69
C SER A 354 -2.66 2.57 -12.27
N VAL A 355 -2.19 3.02 -13.42
CA VAL A 355 -2.78 4.06 -14.26
C VAL A 355 -2.74 3.56 -15.69
N ASP A 356 -3.86 3.56 -16.40
CA ASP A 356 -3.91 3.06 -17.78
C ASP A 356 -3.59 4.16 -18.82
N ALA A 357 -3.96 5.41 -18.51
CA ALA A 357 -3.82 6.55 -19.42
C ALA A 357 -3.10 7.74 -18.75
N PRO A 358 -2.27 8.50 -19.50
CA PRO A 358 -2.01 8.40 -20.93
C PRO A 358 -1.01 7.30 -21.34
N VAL A 359 -0.36 6.64 -20.37
CA VAL A 359 0.49 5.47 -20.60
C VAL A 359 0.37 4.56 -19.40
N PRO A 360 0.27 3.23 -19.61
CA PRO A 360 0.23 2.27 -18.53
C PRO A 360 1.43 2.43 -17.60
N LEU A 361 1.14 2.59 -16.31
CA LEU A 361 2.10 2.52 -15.22
C LEU A 361 1.54 1.58 -14.15
N ALA A 362 2.40 0.74 -13.59
CA ALA A 362 2.06 -0.12 -12.47
C ALA A 362 3.20 -0.11 -11.45
N ALA A 363 2.86 -0.24 -10.17
CA ALA A 363 3.84 -0.43 -9.11
C ALA A 363 3.22 -1.21 -7.96
N TYR A 364 4.07 -2.01 -7.31
CA TYR A 364 3.71 -2.80 -6.14
C TYR A 364 4.44 -2.26 -4.91
N TYR A 365 3.78 -2.36 -3.76
CA TYR A 365 4.33 -1.93 -2.48
C TYR A 365 4.03 -2.98 -1.42
N ASP A 366 5.09 -3.40 -0.74
CA ASP A 366 5.07 -4.21 0.47
C ASP A 366 4.89 -3.28 1.67
N LEU A 367 3.85 -3.53 2.45
CA LEU A 367 3.37 -2.64 3.50
C LEU A 367 3.78 -3.16 4.87
N GLY A 368 4.76 -2.49 5.49
CA GLY A 368 5.17 -2.76 6.85
C GLY A 368 4.28 -2.05 7.89
N ALA A 369 4.73 -2.05 9.15
CA ALA A 369 4.00 -1.45 10.25
C ALA A 369 3.71 0.06 10.06
N ASN A 370 4.67 0.82 9.51
CA ASN A 370 4.52 2.25 9.18
C ASN A 370 5.25 2.63 7.88
N GLU A 371 5.78 1.67 7.12
CA GLU A 371 6.59 1.93 5.94
C GLU A 371 6.01 1.22 4.71
N ALA A 372 6.24 1.80 3.54
CA ALA A 372 5.90 1.19 2.27
C ALA A 372 7.17 0.99 1.45
N ARG A 373 7.54 -0.27 1.22
CA ARG A 373 8.68 -0.64 0.41
C ARG A 373 8.22 -0.93 -1.00
N ASN A 374 8.74 -0.22 -1.99
CA ASN A 374 8.44 -0.49 -3.39
C ASN A 374 9.05 -1.84 -3.81
N VAL A 375 8.20 -2.74 -4.33
CA VAL A 375 8.57 -4.08 -4.81
C VAL A 375 9.04 -3.94 -6.26
N LYS A 376 10.33 -4.21 -6.51
CA LYS A 376 10.97 -3.99 -7.82
C LYS A 376 11.31 -5.29 -8.53
N THR A 377 11.58 -6.36 -7.78
CA THR A 377 12.05 -7.65 -8.30
C THR A 377 11.09 -8.79 -7.97
N LEU A 378 11.24 -9.92 -8.65
CA LEU A 378 10.53 -11.16 -8.27
C LEU A 378 10.93 -11.64 -6.87
N ALA A 379 12.18 -11.43 -6.46
CA ALA A 379 12.64 -11.76 -5.12
C ALA A 379 11.93 -10.90 -4.04
N ASP A 380 11.75 -9.60 -4.30
CA ASP A 380 10.96 -8.72 -3.43
C ASP A 380 9.51 -9.19 -3.35
N LEU A 381 8.92 -9.57 -4.49
CA LEU A 381 7.56 -10.07 -4.54
C LEU A 381 7.42 -11.39 -3.78
N ALA A 382 8.35 -12.33 -3.96
CA ALA A 382 8.40 -13.57 -3.20
C ALA A 382 8.50 -13.28 -1.70
N SER A 383 9.39 -12.38 -1.29
CA SER A 383 9.52 -11.96 0.10
C SER A 383 8.22 -11.36 0.64
N ALA A 384 7.51 -10.53 -0.12
CA ALA A 384 6.25 -9.91 0.29
C ALA A 384 5.07 -10.92 0.29
N ALA A 385 5.07 -11.87 -0.63
CA ALA A 385 4.08 -12.95 -0.69
C ALA A 385 4.25 -13.98 0.44
N ASP A 386 5.47 -14.11 0.96
CA ASP A 386 5.80 -14.93 2.13
C ASP A 386 5.79 -14.11 3.44
N ALA A 387 5.60 -12.79 3.36
CA ALA A 387 5.54 -11.90 4.52
C ALA A 387 4.25 -12.08 5.32
N ARG A 388 4.35 -11.92 6.64
CA ARG A 388 3.21 -12.03 7.55
C ARG A 388 2.40 -10.75 7.53
N MET A 389 1.08 -10.90 7.46
CA MET A 389 0.17 -9.83 7.83
C MET A 389 -0.14 -9.92 9.32
N GLY A 390 0.02 -8.81 10.05
CA GLY A 390 -0.44 -8.73 11.44
C GLY A 390 -1.96 -8.82 11.53
N ALA A 391 -2.51 -9.15 12.70
CA ALA A 391 -3.96 -9.31 12.92
C ALA A 391 -4.80 -8.08 12.50
N ASN A 392 -4.19 -6.90 12.53
CA ASN A 392 -4.83 -5.63 12.17
C ASN A 392 -4.63 -5.22 10.70
N GLY A 393 -3.97 -6.07 9.90
CA GLY A 393 -3.58 -5.72 8.54
C GLY A 393 -2.45 -4.68 8.47
N PRO A 394 -2.05 -4.27 7.27
CA PRO A 394 -1.16 -3.14 7.06
C PRO A 394 -1.73 -1.82 7.59
N SER A 395 -0.84 -0.95 8.08
CA SER A 395 -1.24 0.38 8.56
C SER A 395 -1.68 1.29 7.42
N SER A 396 -2.71 2.12 7.66
CA SER A 396 -3.12 3.16 6.72
C SER A 396 -2.03 4.22 6.45
N VAL A 397 -1.04 4.34 7.35
CA VAL A 397 0.17 5.16 7.11
C VAL A 397 1.02 4.56 5.99
N ALA A 398 1.21 3.24 5.99
CA ALA A 398 1.94 2.55 4.93
C ALA A 398 1.20 2.68 3.58
N GLU A 399 -0.12 2.50 3.56
CA GLU A 399 -0.94 2.72 2.36
C GLU A 399 -0.81 4.14 1.80
N SER A 400 -0.87 5.15 2.69
CA SER A 400 -0.76 6.57 2.32
C SER A 400 0.62 6.91 1.75
N ARG A 401 1.69 6.41 2.37
CA ARG A 401 3.07 6.58 1.87
C ARG A 401 3.27 5.92 0.51
N ALA A 402 2.72 4.71 0.33
CA ALA A 402 2.76 4.01 -0.95
C ALA A 402 2.04 4.82 -2.05
N ARG A 403 0.88 5.39 -1.74
CA ARG A 403 0.10 6.24 -2.65
C ARG A 403 0.84 7.52 -3.01
N GLU A 404 1.40 8.23 -2.03
CA GLU A 404 2.15 9.47 -2.24
C GLU A 404 3.38 9.23 -3.14
N HIS A 405 4.11 8.15 -2.88
CA HIS A 405 5.24 7.74 -3.72
C HIS A 405 4.80 7.47 -5.17
N PHE A 406 3.74 6.68 -5.37
CA PHE A 406 3.22 6.38 -6.71
C PHE A 406 2.72 7.63 -7.44
N ASN A 407 2.00 8.53 -6.76
CA ASN A 407 1.55 9.79 -7.35
C ASN A 407 2.74 10.67 -7.78
N THR A 408 3.81 10.68 -6.99
CA THR A 408 5.06 11.38 -7.33
C THR A 408 5.70 10.80 -8.59
N VAL A 409 5.76 9.47 -8.69
CA VAL A 409 6.23 8.76 -9.88
C VAL A 409 5.42 9.15 -11.13
N VAL A 410 4.09 9.11 -11.05
CA VAL A 410 3.20 9.46 -12.18
C VAL A 410 3.43 10.91 -12.61
N ARG A 411 3.56 11.84 -11.66
CA ARG A 411 3.87 13.26 -11.94
C ARG A 411 5.22 13.42 -12.64
N ASN A 412 6.25 12.71 -12.18
CA ASN A 412 7.59 12.77 -12.77
C ASN A 412 7.61 12.21 -14.20
N GLN A 413 6.95 11.09 -14.45
CA GLN A 413 6.86 10.49 -15.79
C GLN A 413 6.11 11.41 -16.77
N ARG A 414 5.03 12.07 -16.32
CA ARG A 414 4.31 13.07 -17.13
C ARG A 414 5.21 14.25 -17.48
N LYS A 415 5.92 14.81 -16.50
CA LYS A 415 6.87 15.92 -16.72
C LYS A 415 7.98 15.54 -17.70
N ALA A 416 8.62 14.38 -17.52
CA ALA A 416 9.68 13.89 -18.39
C ALA A 416 9.19 13.74 -19.85
N ARG A 417 7.99 13.19 -20.05
CA ARG A 417 7.39 13.05 -21.39
C ARG A 417 6.98 14.37 -22.01
N ALA A 418 6.39 15.27 -21.24
CA ALA A 418 6.06 16.61 -21.72
C ALA A 418 7.34 17.33 -22.20
N HIS A 419 8.42 17.22 -21.43
CA HIS A 419 9.72 17.77 -21.80
C HIS A 419 10.31 17.10 -23.06
N HIS A 420 10.27 15.76 -23.15
CA HIS A 420 10.74 15.03 -24.33
C HIS A 420 9.93 15.37 -25.59
N ARG A 421 8.59 15.45 -25.49
CA ARG A 421 7.71 15.86 -26.58
C ARG A 421 7.99 17.29 -27.03
N GLN A 422 8.14 18.23 -26.08
CA GLN A 422 8.52 19.61 -26.39
C GLN A 422 9.90 19.67 -27.05
N SER A 423 10.86 18.84 -26.62
CA SER A 423 12.18 18.76 -27.24
C SER A 423 12.11 18.28 -28.69
N ILE A 424 11.38 17.18 -28.96
CA ILE A 424 11.14 16.68 -30.33
C ILE A 424 10.44 17.73 -31.18
N GLN A 425 9.39 18.37 -30.65
CA GLN A 425 8.64 19.41 -31.35
C GLN A 425 9.53 20.61 -31.68
N ARG A 426 10.38 21.05 -30.74
CA ARG A 426 11.37 22.13 -30.96
C ARG A 426 12.40 21.75 -32.02
N ALA A 427 12.91 20.52 -31.98
CA ALA A 427 13.86 20.03 -32.99
C ALA A 427 13.22 19.97 -34.39
N ALA A 428 11.97 19.51 -34.48
CA ALA A 428 11.20 19.50 -35.72
C ALA A 428 10.94 20.91 -36.25
N LEU A 429 10.53 21.85 -35.39
CA LEU A 429 10.31 23.24 -35.76
C LEU A 429 11.58 23.90 -36.27
N ARG A 430 12.73 23.71 -35.60
CA ARG A 430 14.03 24.23 -36.07
C ARG A 430 14.40 23.71 -37.46
N LYS A 431 14.12 22.43 -37.75
CA LYS A 431 14.35 21.86 -39.09
C LYS A 431 13.47 22.52 -40.16
N LEU A 432 12.22 22.83 -39.81
CA LEU A 432 11.30 23.54 -40.70
C LEU A 432 11.70 25.02 -40.88
N GLU A 433 12.12 25.69 -39.81
CA GLU A 433 12.65 27.07 -39.86
C GLU A 433 13.86 27.14 -40.82
N GLU A 434 14.79 26.19 -40.72
CA GLU A 434 15.95 26.13 -41.62
C GLU A 434 15.53 25.87 -43.08
N LYS A 435 14.53 25.00 -43.32
CA LYS A 435 13.96 24.83 -44.65
C LYS A 435 13.34 26.14 -45.17
N GLY A 436 12.66 26.89 -44.30
CA GLY A 436 12.10 28.20 -44.61
C GLY A 436 13.16 29.23 -45.00
N ARG A 437 14.28 29.29 -44.25
CA ARG A 437 15.43 30.14 -44.59
C ARG A 437 15.98 29.81 -45.97
N LYS A 438 16.13 28.52 -46.28
CA LYS A 438 16.63 28.07 -47.58
C LYS A 438 15.68 28.43 -48.73
N ILE A 439 14.37 28.39 -48.51
CA ILE A 439 13.38 28.82 -49.51
C ILE A 439 13.55 30.33 -49.78
N LEU A 440 13.67 31.16 -48.74
CA LEU A 440 13.84 32.61 -48.90
C LEU A 440 15.16 32.98 -49.58
N GLU A 441 16.27 32.31 -49.22
CA GLU A 441 17.56 32.47 -49.92
C GLU A 441 17.43 32.15 -51.41
N ARG A 442 16.78 31.04 -51.76
CA ARG A 442 16.61 30.62 -53.16
C ARG A 442 15.68 31.54 -53.94
N LEU A 443 14.63 32.06 -53.32
CA LEU A 443 13.77 33.09 -53.91
C LEU A 443 14.55 34.39 -54.18
N ALA A 444 15.43 34.79 -53.27
CA ALA A 444 16.33 35.92 -53.50
C ALA A 444 17.35 35.65 -54.62
N LEU A 445 17.87 34.42 -54.75
CA LEU A 445 18.70 34.02 -55.88
C LEU A 445 17.94 34.08 -57.21
N CYS A 446 16.63 33.75 -57.24
CA CYS A 446 15.78 33.94 -58.41
C CYS A 446 15.73 35.43 -58.82
N ASP A 447 15.57 36.36 -57.88
CA ASP A 447 15.56 37.80 -58.17
C ASP A 447 16.91 38.30 -58.68
N ILE A 448 18.02 37.86 -58.07
CA ILE A 448 19.37 38.18 -58.52
C ILE A 448 19.59 37.67 -59.94
N ALA A 449 19.21 36.43 -60.25
CA ALA A 449 19.35 35.87 -61.60
C ALA A 449 18.47 36.61 -62.62
N ARG A 450 17.25 37.01 -62.23
CA ARG A 450 16.34 37.78 -63.09
C ARG A 450 16.76 39.23 -63.27
N SER A 451 17.64 39.79 -62.43
CA SER A 451 18.15 41.16 -62.60
C SER A 451 18.81 41.37 -63.96
N ALA A 452 19.38 40.32 -64.57
CA ALA A 452 19.93 40.33 -65.92
C ALA A 452 18.88 40.58 -67.02
N HIS A 453 17.60 40.44 -66.70
CA HIS A 453 16.45 40.67 -67.58
C HIS A 453 15.60 41.89 -67.16
N ALA A 454 16.05 42.66 -66.16
CA ALA A 454 15.30 43.78 -65.61
C ALA A 454 15.18 44.96 -66.60
N THR A 455 14.01 45.58 -66.64
CA THR A 455 13.78 46.84 -67.35
C THR A 455 13.92 48.04 -66.40
N LEU A 456 13.94 49.26 -66.93
CA LEU A 456 14.03 50.50 -66.12
C LEU A 456 12.90 50.65 -65.08
N PHE A 457 11.80 49.90 -65.22
CA PHE A 457 10.67 49.91 -64.29
C PHE A 457 10.79 48.87 -63.17
N ASP A 458 11.74 47.94 -63.25
CA ASP A 458 11.94 46.85 -62.29
C ASP A 458 12.93 47.25 -61.17
N GLN A 459 12.66 48.36 -60.49
CA GLN A 459 13.56 48.94 -59.47
C GLN A 459 13.95 47.94 -58.37
N ASN A 460 13.04 47.04 -57.99
CA ASN A 460 13.30 46.00 -57.00
C ASN A 460 14.27 44.92 -57.52
N LEU A 461 14.16 44.50 -58.78
CA LEU A 461 15.11 43.55 -59.39
C LEU A 461 16.48 44.20 -59.65
N ILE A 462 16.51 45.47 -60.05
CA ILE A 462 17.76 46.21 -60.28
C ILE A 462 18.56 46.30 -58.98
N ALA A 463 17.87 46.48 -57.85
CA ALA A 463 18.48 46.53 -56.52
C ALA A 463 18.68 45.14 -55.88
N ALA A 464 18.43 44.02 -56.57
CA ALA A 464 18.62 42.69 -56.01
C ALA A 464 20.11 42.34 -55.92
N GLY A 465 20.57 41.95 -54.74
CA GLY A 465 21.96 41.65 -54.43
C GLY A 465 22.12 40.60 -53.32
N PHE A 466 23.37 40.26 -53.00
CA PHE A 466 23.70 39.29 -51.95
C PHE A 466 23.65 39.92 -50.54
N ASP A 467 22.52 40.54 -50.24
CA ASP A 467 22.26 41.30 -49.03
C ASP A 467 20.92 40.91 -48.38
N GLU A 468 20.72 41.38 -47.16
CA GLU A 468 19.54 41.08 -46.35
C GLU A 468 18.26 41.70 -46.93
N GLN A 469 18.34 42.88 -47.54
CA GLN A 469 17.15 43.55 -48.09
C GLN A 469 16.57 42.77 -49.26
N THR A 470 17.40 42.07 -50.03
CA THR A 470 16.94 41.21 -51.13
C THR A 470 16.14 40.00 -50.64
N VAL A 471 16.45 39.48 -49.46
CA VAL A 471 15.69 38.40 -48.79
C VAL A 471 14.40 38.94 -48.16
N LEU A 472 14.47 40.07 -47.45
CA LEU A 472 13.30 40.64 -46.76
C LEU A 472 12.22 41.13 -47.74
N ARG A 473 12.60 41.65 -48.92
CA ARG A 473 11.67 42.06 -49.98
C ARG A 473 10.83 40.91 -50.55
N GLN A 474 11.23 39.66 -50.35
CA GLN A 474 10.40 38.51 -50.73
C GLN A 474 9.01 38.54 -50.06
N GLY A 475 8.90 39.16 -48.88
CA GLY A 475 7.63 39.34 -48.18
C GLY A 475 6.61 40.20 -48.94
N GLU A 476 7.05 41.09 -49.82
CA GLU A 476 6.17 41.94 -50.63
C GLU A 476 5.45 41.15 -51.74
N LYS A 477 5.99 39.99 -52.13
CA LYS A 477 5.47 39.17 -53.23
C LYS A 477 4.27 38.31 -52.83
N SER A 478 4.16 37.92 -51.57
CA SER A 478 3.09 37.04 -51.10
C SER A 478 2.87 37.17 -49.59
N PRO A 479 1.61 37.18 -49.11
CA PRO A 479 1.30 37.13 -47.68
C PRO A 479 1.97 35.96 -46.95
N ALA A 480 2.09 34.79 -47.60
CA ALA A 480 2.74 33.63 -47.02
C ALA A 480 4.26 33.85 -46.81
N LEU A 481 4.92 34.59 -47.69
CA LEU A 481 6.34 34.90 -47.52
C LEU A 481 6.55 35.94 -46.41
N ALA A 482 5.65 36.92 -46.29
CA ALA A 482 5.66 37.86 -45.17
C ALA A 482 5.47 37.14 -43.82
N GLU A 483 4.54 36.19 -43.75
CA GLU A 483 4.33 35.35 -42.57
C GLU A 483 5.57 34.49 -42.29
N LEU A 484 6.16 33.86 -43.32
CA LEU A 484 7.36 33.04 -43.16
C LEU A 484 8.54 33.83 -42.61
N ILE A 485 8.81 35.03 -43.14
CA ILE A 485 9.86 35.95 -42.66
C ILE A 485 9.67 36.28 -41.18
N SER A 486 8.43 36.56 -40.78
CA SER A 486 8.08 36.86 -39.39
C SER A 486 8.28 35.64 -38.49
N VAL A 487 7.78 34.47 -38.90
CA VAL A 487 7.82 33.23 -38.10
C VAL A 487 9.24 32.75 -37.85
N ILE A 488 10.14 32.83 -38.84
CA ILE A 488 11.52 32.32 -38.74
C ILE A 488 12.53 33.39 -38.30
N HIS A 489 12.08 34.64 -38.11
CA HIS A 489 12.91 35.81 -37.79
C HIS A 489 14.09 35.95 -38.77
N ALA A 490 13.79 36.12 -40.07
CA ALA A 490 14.80 36.11 -41.15
C ALA A 490 15.77 37.32 -41.17
N GLY A 491 15.85 38.10 -40.08
CA GLY A 491 16.81 39.20 -39.95
C GLY A 491 18.25 38.69 -40.01
N GLY A 492 19.09 39.37 -40.77
CA GLY A 492 20.47 39.02 -41.07
C GLY A 492 20.67 37.90 -42.10
N LEU A 493 19.60 37.31 -42.64
CA LEU A 493 19.67 36.27 -43.66
C LEU A 493 20.11 36.86 -45.00
N LYS A 494 21.07 36.24 -45.69
CA LYS A 494 21.57 36.68 -46.99
C LYS A 494 21.61 35.50 -47.95
N PRO A 495 21.43 35.72 -49.27
CA PRO A 495 21.54 34.65 -50.24
C PRO A 495 22.94 34.05 -50.21
N ASP A 496 23.04 32.73 -50.15
CA ASP A 496 24.34 32.04 -50.19
C ASP A 496 24.88 32.01 -51.62
N ILE A 497 26.04 32.66 -51.82
CA ILE A 497 26.74 32.73 -53.11
C ILE A 497 27.11 31.33 -53.63
N ALA A 498 27.36 30.38 -52.72
CA ALA A 498 27.79 29.02 -53.01
C ALA A 498 26.63 28.00 -53.10
N ASP A 499 25.36 28.43 -53.01
CA ASP A 499 24.22 27.51 -53.11
C ASP A 499 24.19 26.81 -54.49
N PRO A 500 24.16 25.46 -54.54
CA PRO A 500 24.05 24.72 -55.80
C PRO A 500 22.84 25.09 -56.66
N PHE A 501 21.73 25.55 -56.04
CA PHE A 501 20.53 26.02 -56.74
C PHE A 501 20.82 27.15 -57.74
N ARG A 502 21.92 27.87 -57.54
CA ARG A 502 22.35 28.93 -58.43
C ARG A 502 22.62 28.43 -59.87
N ALA A 503 23.08 27.19 -60.04
CA ALA A 503 23.26 26.57 -61.36
C ALA A 503 21.93 26.36 -62.11
N ASP A 504 20.81 26.29 -61.38
CA ASP A 504 19.47 26.10 -61.92
C ASP A 504 18.80 27.43 -62.34
N VAL A 505 19.33 28.58 -61.91
CA VAL A 505 18.77 29.91 -62.22
C VAL A 505 19.70 30.81 -63.04
N ASP A 506 21.02 30.77 -62.82
CA ASP A 506 21.97 31.65 -63.51
C ASP A 506 22.02 31.34 -65.02
N GLY A 507 21.87 32.40 -65.83
CA GLY A 507 21.90 32.32 -67.30
C GLY A 507 20.72 31.57 -67.92
N LYS A 508 19.68 31.21 -67.15
CA LYS A 508 18.47 30.57 -67.68
C LYS A 508 17.47 31.61 -68.19
N PRO A 509 16.60 31.24 -69.15
CA PRO A 509 15.51 32.11 -69.59
C PRO A 509 14.56 32.45 -68.43
N GLU A 510 14.10 33.71 -68.35
CA GLU A 510 13.22 34.19 -67.28
C GLU A 510 11.99 33.29 -67.03
N LYS A 511 11.38 32.76 -68.11
CA LYS A 511 10.24 31.83 -68.01
C LYS A 511 10.56 30.57 -67.19
N LYS A 512 11.79 30.04 -67.24
CA LYS A 512 12.21 28.89 -66.43
C LYS A 512 12.42 29.29 -64.97
N ILE A 513 12.99 30.46 -64.71
CA ILE A 513 13.22 30.96 -63.35
C ILE A 513 11.87 31.19 -62.63
N ARG A 514 10.86 31.73 -63.34
CA ARG A 514 9.50 31.90 -62.79
C ARG A 514 8.84 30.58 -62.38
N VAL A 515 9.05 29.49 -63.13
CA VAL A 515 8.53 28.17 -62.77
C VAL A 515 9.16 27.65 -61.46
N LEU A 516 10.46 27.90 -61.26
CA LEU A 516 11.15 27.55 -60.01
C LEU A 516 10.68 28.43 -58.85
N GLU A 517 10.46 29.72 -59.10
CA GLU A 517 9.89 30.67 -58.13
C GLU A 517 8.49 30.23 -57.66
N ASP A 518 7.60 29.85 -58.59
CA ASP A 518 6.26 29.33 -58.28
C ASP A 518 6.32 28.03 -57.45
N ALA A 519 7.27 27.14 -57.74
CA ALA A 519 7.48 25.92 -56.97
C ALA A 519 7.94 26.23 -55.53
N LEU A 520 8.88 27.14 -55.35
CA LEU A 520 9.36 27.60 -54.04
C LEU A 520 8.25 28.29 -53.23
N LEU A 521 7.41 29.10 -53.88
CA LEU A 521 6.23 29.72 -53.27
C LEU A 521 5.25 28.67 -52.75
N LYS A 522 4.98 27.62 -53.53
CA LYS A 522 4.14 26.50 -53.09
C LYS A 522 4.75 25.77 -51.89
N GLU A 523 6.06 25.51 -51.92
CA GLU A 523 6.78 24.90 -50.80
C GLU A 523 6.71 25.75 -49.53
N ALA A 524 6.76 27.08 -49.62
CA ALA A 524 6.60 27.99 -48.48
C ALA A 524 5.21 27.88 -47.83
N HIS A 525 4.15 27.78 -48.64
CA HIS A 525 2.79 27.60 -48.14
C HIS A 525 2.62 26.25 -47.41
N ASP A 526 3.13 25.17 -48.00
CA ASP A 526 3.08 23.84 -47.39
C ASP A 526 3.89 23.78 -46.08
N LEU A 527 5.03 24.48 -46.04
CA LEU A 527 5.87 24.61 -44.84
C LEU A 527 5.11 25.31 -43.71
N LEU A 528 4.50 26.47 -43.97
CA LEU A 528 3.75 27.23 -42.97
C LEU A 528 2.58 26.44 -42.39
N ARG A 529 1.82 25.73 -43.25
CA ARG A 529 0.76 24.83 -42.81
C ARG A 529 1.30 23.75 -41.86
N THR A 530 2.42 23.11 -42.23
CA THR A 530 3.06 22.08 -41.41
C THR A 530 3.52 22.64 -40.06
N MET A 531 4.08 23.85 -40.04
CA MET A 531 4.50 24.54 -38.81
C MET A 531 3.30 24.90 -37.91
N ALA A 532 2.19 25.34 -38.50
CA ALA A 532 0.96 25.66 -37.77
C ALA A 532 0.33 24.39 -37.14
N GLU A 533 0.26 23.29 -37.89
CA GLU A 533 -0.23 21.99 -37.38
C GLU A 533 0.64 21.47 -36.23
N LEU A 534 1.97 21.61 -36.34
CA LEU A 534 2.90 21.27 -35.26
C LEU A 534 2.70 22.12 -34.02
N LYS A 535 2.37 23.41 -34.14
CA LYS A 535 2.08 24.32 -33.01
C LYS A 535 0.69 24.09 -32.40
N GLY A 536 -0.28 23.60 -33.18
CA GLY A 536 -1.66 23.36 -32.72
C GLY A 536 -1.87 22.09 -31.87
N LYS A 537 -1.00 21.07 -31.99
CA LYS A 537 -1.12 19.78 -31.27
C LYS A 537 -0.76 19.81 -29.78
N THR A 538 -0.71 20.98 -29.15
CA THR A 538 -0.12 21.15 -27.80
C THR A 538 -1.13 21.08 -26.66
N THR A 539 -2.44 20.96 -26.95
CA THR A 539 -3.52 20.92 -25.95
C THR A 539 -4.37 19.67 -26.12
N GLU A 540 -3.84 18.50 -25.75
CA GLU A 540 -4.68 17.42 -25.28
C GLU A 540 -4.70 17.48 -23.75
N ASP A 541 -5.81 17.98 -23.25
CA ASP A 541 -6.17 18.09 -21.85
C ASP A 541 -6.46 16.68 -21.32
N ALA A 542 -5.40 15.90 -21.11
CA ALA A 542 -5.50 14.63 -20.41
C ALA A 542 -5.77 14.97 -18.93
N GLY A 543 -7.05 14.87 -18.54
CA GLY A 543 -7.52 15.00 -17.18
C GLY A 543 -6.66 14.23 -16.17
N ALA A 544 -6.78 14.58 -14.89
CA ALA A 544 -5.99 13.95 -13.84
C ALA A 544 -6.10 12.41 -13.95
N PRO A 545 -4.96 11.69 -14.08
CA PRO A 545 -4.99 10.25 -14.27
C PRO A 545 -5.64 9.58 -13.08
N THR A 546 -6.64 8.74 -13.34
CA THR A 546 -7.29 7.94 -12.32
C THR A 546 -6.34 6.84 -11.88
N VAL A 547 -5.96 6.84 -10.61
CA VAL A 547 -5.08 5.80 -10.04
C VAL A 547 -5.94 4.70 -9.44
N GLU A 548 -5.94 3.53 -10.08
CA GLU A 548 -6.55 2.31 -9.53
C GLU A 548 -5.66 1.75 -8.41
N ALA A 549 -6.28 1.27 -7.34
CA ALA A 549 -5.60 0.56 -6.26
C ALA A 549 -6.23 -0.82 -6.04
N LYS A 550 -5.38 -1.85 -5.98
CA LYS A 550 -5.77 -3.23 -5.68
C LYS A 550 -5.05 -3.67 -4.42
N LEU A 551 -5.83 -4.00 -3.39
CA LEU A 551 -5.36 -4.50 -2.10
C LEU A 551 -5.27 -6.02 -2.18
N PHE A 552 -4.16 -6.61 -1.74
CA PHE A 552 -4.01 -8.07 -1.67
C PHE A 552 -4.36 -8.65 -0.30
N TYR A 553 -5.06 -7.84 0.49
CA TYR A 553 -5.57 -8.19 1.81
C TYR A 553 -6.97 -7.63 2.00
N LYS A 554 -7.72 -8.24 2.91
CA LYS A 554 -8.94 -7.63 3.42
C LYS A 554 -8.54 -6.61 4.48
N ARG A 555 -9.03 -5.38 4.39
CA ARG A 555 -8.93 -4.46 5.52
C ARG A 555 -9.62 -5.13 6.70
N SER A 556 -8.91 -5.25 7.82
CA SER A 556 -9.53 -5.65 9.09
C SER A 556 -10.62 -4.63 9.37
N GLN A 557 -11.87 -5.01 9.09
CA GLN A 557 -12.98 -4.38 9.74
C GLN A 557 -12.71 -4.66 11.22
N ARG A 558 -12.18 -3.68 11.96
CA ARG A 558 -12.43 -3.64 13.41
C ARG A 558 -13.92 -3.94 13.55
N ASP A 559 -14.31 -4.69 14.58
CA ASP A 559 -15.69 -4.73 15.07
C ASP A 559 -16.11 -3.29 15.43
N LYS A 560 -16.32 -2.44 14.42
CA LYS A 560 -17.18 -1.29 14.48
C LYS A 560 -18.53 -1.95 14.39
N GLN A 561 -19.24 -1.95 15.52
CA GLN A 561 -20.64 -2.31 15.57
C GLN A 561 -21.32 -1.87 14.27
N PRO A 562 -22.09 -2.74 13.60
CA PRO A 562 -22.75 -2.36 12.37
C PRO A 562 -23.44 -1.02 12.60
N LEU A 563 -23.07 -0.02 11.80
CA LEU A 563 -23.68 1.30 11.78
C LEU A 563 -25.19 1.08 11.63
N MET A 564 -25.95 1.16 12.72
CA MET A 564 -27.40 1.15 12.67
C MET A 564 -27.85 2.52 12.13
N LEU A 565 -27.75 2.66 10.81
CA LEU A 565 -28.38 3.76 10.10
C LEU A 565 -29.88 3.58 10.20
N ALA A 566 -30.54 4.43 10.97
CA ALA A 566 -31.99 4.53 10.92
C ALA A 566 -32.37 5.15 9.57
N ILE A 567 -32.97 4.35 8.69
CA ILE A 567 -33.48 4.85 7.41
C ILE A 567 -34.78 5.61 7.72
N ALA A 568 -34.68 6.94 7.75
CA ALA A 568 -35.80 7.88 7.94
C ALA A 568 -36.56 7.74 9.28
N PRO A 569 -35.94 8.09 10.42
CA PRO A 569 -36.65 8.19 11.71
C PRO A 569 -37.81 9.19 11.63
N SER A 570 -38.82 8.99 12.49
CA SER A 570 -40.01 9.82 12.50
C SER A 570 -39.65 11.29 12.77
N LYS A 571 -40.48 12.23 12.31
CA LYS A 571 -40.21 13.68 12.48
C LYS A 571 -40.02 14.09 13.95
N LYS A 572 -40.58 13.33 14.90
CA LYS A 572 -40.45 13.58 16.34
C LYS A 572 -39.10 13.10 16.92
N GLU A 573 -38.47 12.09 16.30
CA GLU A 573 -37.23 11.51 16.79
C GLU A 573 -35.98 12.20 16.20
N ARG A 574 -36.13 12.89 15.07
CA ARG A 574 -35.09 13.72 14.45
C ARG A 574 -34.69 14.84 15.40
N PHE A 575 -33.38 14.97 15.64
CA PHE A 575 -32.79 15.96 16.56
C PHE A 575 -33.29 15.86 18.01
N THR A 576 -33.87 14.71 18.38
CA THR A 576 -34.24 14.36 19.75
C THR A 576 -33.51 13.09 20.19
N ARG A 577 -33.47 12.09 19.30
CA ARG A 577 -32.75 10.82 19.46
C ARG A 577 -31.72 10.58 18.37
N TYR A 578 -32.00 11.03 17.15
CA TYR A 578 -31.12 10.80 16.00
C TYR A 578 -30.57 12.12 15.43
N LEU A 579 -29.34 12.06 14.91
CA LEU A 579 -28.68 13.12 14.14
C LEU A 579 -28.53 12.71 12.68
N PRO A 580 -28.60 13.66 11.73
CA PRO A 580 -28.42 13.36 10.32
C PRO A 580 -26.96 13.03 10.02
N PHE A 581 -26.74 12.01 9.22
CA PHE A 581 -25.44 11.54 8.76
C PHE A 581 -25.19 12.00 7.32
N TYR A 582 -24.04 12.61 7.06
CA TYR A 582 -23.63 13.11 5.76
C TYR A 582 -22.22 12.62 5.39
N THR A 583 -21.93 12.53 4.09
CA THR A 583 -20.54 12.56 3.61
C THR A 583 -19.90 13.90 3.95
N LEU A 584 -18.57 13.97 3.95
CA LEU A 584 -17.84 15.23 4.17
C LEU A 584 -18.26 16.31 3.14
N THR A 585 -18.36 15.92 1.87
CA THR A 585 -18.79 16.80 0.78
C THR A 585 -20.23 17.27 0.96
N ALA A 586 -21.17 16.37 1.24
CA ALA A 586 -22.57 16.72 1.45
C ALA A 586 -22.78 17.60 2.69
N ALA A 587 -22.04 17.37 3.78
CA ALA A 587 -22.05 18.25 4.95
C ALA A 587 -21.54 19.65 4.61
N ALA A 588 -20.42 19.74 3.87
CA ALA A 588 -19.83 20.99 3.44
C ALA A 588 -20.69 21.76 2.44
N GLU A 589 -21.60 21.10 1.71
CA GLU A 589 -22.63 21.71 0.89
C GLU A 589 -23.83 22.18 1.71
N LYS A 590 -24.42 21.29 2.52
CA LYS A 590 -25.63 21.58 3.31
C LYS A 590 -25.41 22.71 4.31
N PHE A 591 -24.40 22.56 5.17
CA PHE A 591 -24.03 23.58 6.15
C PHE A 591 -23.14 24.67 5.53
N GLY A 592 -22.75 24.46 4.27
CA GLY A 592 -22.22 25.45 3.34
C GLY A 592 -23.24 26.43 2.77
N GLY A 593 -24.54 26.30 3.07
CA GLY A 593 -25.59 27.18 2.56
C GLY A 593 -26.23 26.70 1.25
N GLY A 594 -25.88 25.50 0.77
CA GLY A 594 -26.58 24.78 -0.28
C GLY A 594 -27.55 23.74 0.27
N ASP A 595 -28.16 22.96 -0.61
CA ASP A 595 -28.94 21.78 -0.25
C ASP A 595 -28.15 20.52 -0.58
N ALA A 596 -28.04 19.61 0.38
CA ALA A 596 -27.48 18.28 0.18
C ALA A 596 -28.36 17.25 0.88
N LYS A 597 -28.32 16.02 0.37
CA LYS A 597 -29.10 14.89 0.89
C LYS A 597 -28.30 14.16 1.98
N GLU A 598 -28.93 13.90 3.12
CA GLU A 598 -28.34 13.03 4.14
C GLU A 598 -28.25 11.57 3.66
N GLU A 599 -27.20 10.86 4.07
CA GLU A 599 -27.04 9.42 3.82
C GLU A 599 -27.91 8.57 4.73
N GLY A 600 -28.25 9.11 5.91
CA GLY A 600 -29.10 8.44 6.88
C GLY A 600 -29.15 9.20 8.20
N TRP A 601 -29.56 8.50 9.26
CA TRP A 601 -29.64 9.06 10.61
C TRP A 601 -28.96 8.10 11.60
N ILE A 602 -28.18 8.67 12.53
CA ILE A 602 -27.41 7.94 13.54
C ILE A 602 -27.95 8.30 14.91
N GLU A 603 -28.10 7.31 15.78
CA GLU A 603 -28.53 7.53 17.17
C GLU A 603 -27.45 8.32 17.92
N ALA A 604 -27.85 9.40 18.58
CA ALA A 604 -26.92 10.23 19.33
C ALA A 604 -26.49 9.53 20.63
N THR A 605 -25.24 9.72 21.02
CA THR A 605 -24.71 9.20 22.29
C THR A 605 -25.29 9.96 23.50
N PRO A 606 -25.33 9.36 24.70
CA PRO A 606 -25.96 9.96 25.90
C PRO A 606 -25.29 11.26 26.38
N ASP A 607 -24.07 11.54 25.93
CA ASP A 607 -23.21 12.58 26.49
C ASP A 607 -23.64 14.01 26.11
N HIS A 608 -24.47 14.18 25.06
CA HIS A 608 -24.89 15.50 24.57
C HIS A 608 -26.35 15.48 24.07
N LYS A 609 -27.13 16.53 24.38
CA LYS A 609 -28.50 16.67 23.84
C LYS A 609 -28.45 17.02 22.35
N PRO A 610 -29.06 16.21 21.45
CA PRO A 610 -29.13 16.51 20.02
C PRO A 610 -29.76 17.88 19.74
N LYS A 611 -29.20 18.61 18.77
CA LYS A 611 -29.73 19.91 18.31
C LYS A 611 -29.87 19.91 16.78
N LYS A 612 -30.73 20.81 16.27
CA LYS A 612 -30.93 20.98 14.83
C LYS A 612 -29.69 21.44 14.05
N THR A 613 -28.71 22.01 14.75
CA THR A 613 -27.43 22.45 14.18
C THR A 613 -26.39 21.35 14.17
N MET A 614 -26.67 20.19 14.78
CA MET A 614 -25.73 19.08 14.87
C MET A 614 -25.91 18.08 13.72
N PHE A 615 -24.81 17.52 13.28
CA PHE A 615 -24.74 16.51 12.24
C PHE A 615 -23.56 15.56 12.46
N VAL A 616 -23.59 14.41 11.80
CA VAL A 616 -22.54 13.39 11.90
C VAL A 616 -21.86 13.23 10.55
N VAL A 617 -20.52 13.15 10.56
CA VAL A 617 -19.72 12.79 9.39
C VAL A 617 -18.77 11.67 9.73
N ARG A 618 -18.39 10.88 8.72
CA ARG A 618 -17.31 9.91 8.84
C ARG A 618 -15.98 10.63 8.66
N ILE A 619 -15.05 10.39 9.58
CA ILE A 619 -13.69 10.91 9.50
C ILE A 619 -12.92 10.07 8.47
N MET A 620 -12.30 10.73 7.49
CA MET A 620 -11.68 10.06 6.33
C MET A 620 -10.14 10.06 6.39
N ASP A 621 -9.53 10.72 7.38
CA ASP A 621 -8.07 10.80 7.54
C ASP A 621 -7.66 10.71 9.02
N ARG A 622 -6.36 10.59 9.27
CA ARG A 622 -5.77 10.46 10.61
C ARG A 622 -5.16 11.76 11.14
N SER A 623 -5.45 12.90 10.53
CA SER A 623 -4.83 14.19 10.90
C SER A 623 -5.18 14.64 12.32
N MET A 624 -6.27 14.12 12.87
CA MET A 624 -6.78 14.48 14.19
C MET A 624 -6.61 13.38 15.24
N GLU A 625 -5.81 12.35 14.96
CA GLU A 625 -5.49 11.33 15.97
C GLU A 625 -4.60 11.88 17.09
N PRO A 626 -4.80 11.44 18.35
CA PRO A 626 -5.71 10.37 18.79
C PRO A 626 -7.14 10.85 19.11
N ILE A 627 -7.48 12.13 18.88
CA ILE A 627 -8.79 12.70 19.24
C ILE A 627 -9.91 12.19 18.33
N LEU A 628 -9.62 12.07 17.04
CA LEU A 628 -10.52 11.56 16.01
C LEU A 628 -9.75 10.54 15.16
N GLU A 629 -10.17 9.28 15.25
CA GLU A 629 -9.58 8.17 14.49
C GLU A 629 -10.17 8.08 13.08
N GLU A 630 -9.41 7.53 12.14
CA GLU A 630 -9.91 7.27 10.79
C GLU A 630 -11.11 6.29 10.81
N ASP A 631 -12.07 6.54 9.91
CA ASP A 631 -13.37 5.87 9.83
C ASP A 631 -14.23 6.00 11.10
N SER A 632 -13.85 6.80 12.11
CA SER A 632 -14.73 7.11 13.24
C SER A 632 -15.84 8.07 12.82
N LEU A 633 -16.86 8.21 13.65
CA LEU A 633 -17.97 9.13 13.42
C LEU A 633 -17.77 10.36 14.31
N GLY A 634 -17.62 11.53 13.69
CA GLY A 634 -17.53 12.80 14.40
C GLY A 634 -18.87 13.52 14.40
N VAL A 635 -19.32 13.96 15.58
CA VAL A 635 -20.44 14.89 15.73
C VAL A 635 -19.91 16.31 15.60
N PHE A 636 -20.53 17.08 14.71
CA PHE A 636 -20.22 18.49 14.47
C PHE A 636 -21.45 19.36 14.71
N ASP A 637 -21.23 20.58 15.18
CA ASP A 637 -22.24 21.61 15.37
C ASP A 637 -21.98 22.76 14.41
N SER A 638 -22.94 23.07 13.54
CA SER A 638 -22.86 24.18 12.58
C SER A 638 -22.99 25.56 13.24
N SER A 639 -23.41 25.63 14.52
CA SER A 639 -23.41 26.87 15.29
C SER A 639 -22.03 27.15 15.88
N VAL A 640 -21.16 27.72 15.04
CA VAL A 640 -19.78 28.05 15.43
C VAL A 640 -19.77 29.43 16.11
N PRO A 641 -19.15 29.57 17.30
CA PRO A 641 -19.03 30.86 17.98
C PRO A 641 -18.13 31.84 17.20
N ASP A 642 -18.35 33.14 17.41
CA ASP A 642 -17.55 34.21 16.77
C ASP A 642 -16.05 34.11 17.09
N THR A 643 -15.71 33.52 18.23
CA THR A 643 -14.35 33.13 18.63
C THR A 643 -14.16 31.63 18.44
N ALA A 644 -13.76 31.24 17.22
CA ALA A 644 -13.47 29.84 16.87
C ALA A 644 -12.00 29.43 17.06
N ASP A 645 -11.17 30.30 17.66
CA ASP A 645 -9.74 30.07 17.85
C ASP A 645 -9.45 28.89 18.81
N GLY A 646 -8.51 28.03 18.42
CA GLY A 646 -8.10 26.85 19.17
C GLY A 646 -9.09 25.68 19.13
N LEU A 647 -10.19 25.80 18.39
CA LEU A 647 -11.21 24.75 18.27
C LEU A 647 -10.90 23.81 17.10
N ILE A 648 -11.38 22.57 17.20
CA ILE A 648 -11.37 21.62 16.09
C ILE A 648 -12.54 21.95 15.17
N LEU A 649 -12.23 22.36 13.96
CA LEU A 649 -13.21 22.85 12.99
C LEU A 649 -13.12 22.04 11.70
N MET A 650 -14.29 21.79 11.11
CA MET A 650 -14.40 21.38 9.71
C MET A 650 -14.42 22.64 8.84
N VAL A 651 -13.42 22.79 7.98
CA VAL A 651 -13.20 23.99 7.15
C VAL A 651 -13.17 23.59 5.68
N ARG A 652 -13.87 24.35 4.84
CA ARG A 652 -13.81 24.25 3.38
C ARG A 652 -13.08 25.47 2.82
N SER A 653 -12.11 25.26 1.93
CA SER A 653 -11.47 26.34 1.18
C SER A 653 -10.87 25.78 -0.11
N GLY A 654 -11.06 26.52 -1.22
CA GLY A 654 -10.40 26.20 -2.50
C GLY A 654 -8.89 26.42 -2.50
N LYS A 655 -8.31 26.94 -1.40
CA LYS A 655 -6.87 27.11 -1.19
C LYS A 655 -6.23 25.92 -0.44
N ILE A 656 -7.01 24.91 -0.06
CA ILE A 656 -6.52 23.68 0.56
C ILE A 656 -6.18 22.68 -0.54
N ASP A 657 -4.98 22.08 -0.48
CA ASP A 657 -4.50 21.04 -1.40
C ASP A 657 -5.09 19.67 -1.04
N ASP A 658 -6.42 19.60 -1.03
CA ASP A 658 -7.23 18.40 -0.81
C ASP A 658 -8.22 18.25 -1.98
N PRO A 659 -8.51 17.04 -2.50
CA PRO A 659 -9.39 16.85 -3.65
C PRO A 659 -10.77 17.49 -3.50
N ASP A 660 -11.31 17.54 -2.29
CA ASP A 660 -12.62 18.11 -1.97
C ASP A 660 -12.51 19.52 -1.35
N GLY A 661 -11.28 19.99 -1.07
CA GLY A 661 -11.01 21.27 -0.44
C GLY A 661 -11.57 21.37 0.99
N ILE A 662 -11.72 20.24 1.69
CA ILE A 662 -12.30 20.14 3.03
C ILE A 662 -11.24 19.57 3.98
N THR A 663 -11.12 20.11 5.18
CA THR A 663 -10.23 19.56 6.21
C THR A 663 -10.85 19.70 7.60
N ILE A 664 -10.49 18.81 8.53
CA ILE A 664 -10.89 18.87 9.93
C ILE A 664 -9.63 19.05 10.75
N ARG A 665 -9.42 20.24 11.34
CA ARG A 665 -8.17 20.60 12.05
C ARG A 665 -8.41 21.53 13.22
N ARG A 666 -7.45 21.59 14.16
CA ARG A 666 -7.43 22.64 15.17
C ARG A 666 -7.05 23.96 14.50
N CYS A 667 -7.94 24.94 14.55
CA CYS A 667 -7.77 26.19 13.81
C CYS A 667 -7.34 27.33 14.73
N HIS A 668 -6.30 28.06 14.32
CA HIS A 668 -5.84 29.28 14.96
C HIS A 668 -5.88 30.44 13.97
N PHE A 669 -6.45 31.57 14.40
CA PHE A 669 -6.69 32.75 13.60
C PHE A 669 -5.90 33.93 14.16
N SER A 670 -5.08 34.59 13.34
CA SER A 670 -4.26 35.72 13.79
C SER A 670 -4.41 36.97 12.92
N GLY A 671 -4.24 38.13 13.56
CA GLY A 671 -4.18 39.43 12.90
C GLY A 671 -5.46 39.80 12.13
N ARG A 672 -6.63 39.65 12.78
CA ARG A 672 -7.92 40.07 12.20
C ARG A 672 -7.94 41.58 12.00
N THR A 673 -8.18 42.02 10.76
CA THR A 673 -8.52 43.39 10.42
C THR A 673 -9.94 43.41 9.87
N GLU A 674 -10.72 44.42 10.27
CA GLU A 674 -12.13 44.53 9.90
C GLU A 674 -12.38 45.87 9.22
N THR A 675 -13.14 45.85 8.13
CA THR A 675 -13.51 47.04 7.36
C THR A 675 -14.96 46.88 6.92
N GLY A 676 -15.87 47.57 7.61
CA GLY A 676 -17.32 47.42 7.40
C GLY A 676 -17.82 46.02 7.75
N LYS A 677 -18.50 45.35 6.80
CA LYS A 677 -19.01 43.98 6.94
C LYS A 677 -18.02 42.88 6.55
N THR A 678 -16.80 43.27 6.16
CA THR A 678 -15.77 42.32 5.72
C THR A 678 -14.63 42.30 6.71
N PHE A 679 -14.09 41.10 6.94
CA PHE A 679 -12.90 40.91 7.76
C PHE A 679 -11.84 40.15 6.96
N ARG A 680 -10.59 40.31 7.39
CA ARG A 680 -9.44 39.60 6.86
C ARG A 680 -8.56 39.13 8.00
N TYR A 681 -8.12 37.88 7.94
CA TYR A 681 -7.09 37.36 8.82
C TYR A 681 -5.72 37.47 8.14
N ARG A 682 -4.71 37.86 8.92
CA ARG A 682 -3.31 37.80 8.46
C ARG A 682 -2.90 36.36 8.20
N GLU A 683 -3.33 35.45 9.07
CA GLU A 683 -2.98 34.04 9.00
C GLU A 683 -4.10 33.17 9.61
N LEU A 684 -4.41 32.06 8.94
CA LEU A 684 -5.19 30.93 9.43
C LEU A 684 -4.29 29.71 9.45
N ARG A 685 -3.96 29.23 10.65
CA ARG A 685 -3.19 28.00 10.87
C ARG A 685 -4.13 26.87 11.22
N MET A 686 -4.03 25.76 10.50
CA MET A 686 -4.83 24.57 10.71
C MET A 686 -3.90 23.43 11.10
N GLU A 687 -3.83 23.17 12.41
CA GLU A 687 -2.89 22.24 13.03
C GLU A 687 -3.53 20.86 13.17
N PRO A 688 -2.81 19.80 12.77
CA PRO A 688 -3.18 18.44 13.12
C PRO A 688 -2.88 18.16 14.59
N GLU A 689 -3.58 17.19 15.17
CA GLU A 689 -3.18 16.57 16.43
C GLU A 689 -2.18 15.45 16.20
N ASN A 690 -2.22 14.83 15.02
CA ASN A 690 -1.29 13.80 14.64
C ASN A 690 0.02 14.44 14.09
N PRO A 691 1.18 14.20 14.75
CA PRO A 691 2.45 14.80 14.37
C PRO A 691 2.97 14.34 12.99
N GLU A 692 2.39 13.30 12.40
CA GLU A 692 2.72 12.84 11.04
C GLU A 692 2.19 13.77 9.94
N TYR A 693 1.22 14.64 10.25
CA TYR A 693 0.64 15.58 9.30
C TYR A 693 1.26 16.97 9.47
N LYS A 694 1.42 17.69 8.34
CA LYS A 694 1.90 19.07 8.37
C LYS A 694 0.78 20.04 8.71
N THR A 695 1.13 21.14 9.37
CA THR A 695 0.24 22.29 9.57
C THR A 695 -0.05 22.97 8.23
N ILE A 696 -1.33 23.21 7.94
CA ILE A 696 -1.76 23.97 6.77
C ILE A 696 -1.84 25.45 7.17
N VAL A 697 -1.18 26.32 6.43
CA VAL A 697 -1.12 27.75 6.73
C VAL A 697 -1.63 28.55 5.54
N LEU A 698 -2.75 29.25 5.74
CA LEU A 698 -3.30 30.18 4.77
C LEU A 698 -2.99 31.61 5.21
N LYS A 699 -2.36 32.40 4.33
CA LYS A 699 -2.00 33.80 4.60
C LYS A 699 -2.94 34.76 3.87
N ASN A 700 -3.18 35.93 4.46
CA ASN A 700 -4.03 37.00 3.91
C ASN A 700 -5.42 36.48 3.50
N VAL A 701 -6.12 35.85 4.43
CA VAL A 701 -7.38 35.14 4.19
C VAL A 701 -8.55 36.09 4.39
N ALA A 702 -9.29 36.38 3.32
CA ALA A 702 -10.51 37.20 3.39
C ALA A 702 -11.72 36.35 3.85
N SER A 703 -12.77 37.01 4.35
CA SER A 703 -14.00 36.36 4.84
C SER A 703 -14.71 35.42 3.84
N GLY A 704 -14.40 35.50 2.54
CA GLY A 704 -14.94 34.61 1.50
C GLY A 704 -14.00 33.49 1.03
N ASP A 705 -12.75 33.47 1.50
CA ASP A 705 -11.74 32.49 1.03
C ASP A 705 -11.90 31.10 1.65
N PHE A 706 -12.64 31.01 2.76
CA PHE A 706 -12.88 29.79 3.50
C PHE A 706 -14.26 29.83 4.15
N LYS A 707 -14.78 28.66 4.48
CA LYS A 707 -16.02 28.52 5.23
C LYS A 707 -15.84 27.50 6.34
N ILE A 708 -16.23 27.89 7.55
CA ILE A 708 -16.32 26.94 8.66
C ILE A 708 -17.67 26.23 8.53
N VAL A 709 -17.63 24.92 8.35
CA VAL A 709 -18.80 24.05 8.15
C VAL A 709 -19.42 23.66 9.49
N GLY A 710 -18.57 23.38 10.49
CA GLY A 710 -19.01 23.07 11.84
C GLY A 710 -17.85 22.88 12.80
N ARG A 711 -18.14 22.94 14.10
CA ARG A 711 -17.19 22.68 15.19
C ARG A 711 -17.38 21.26 15.69
N TYR A 712 -16.27 20.55 15.90
CA TYR A 712 -16.31 19.23 16.53
C TYR A 712 -16.86 19.30 17.96
N VAL A 713 -17.75 18.37 18.28
CA VAL A 713 -18.39 18.23 19.59
C VAL A 713 -17.87 17.00 20.31
N SER A 714 -17.97 15.83 19.67
CA SER A 714 -17.68 14.53 20.26
C SER A 714 -17.59 13.45 19.18
N GLY A 715 -16.90 12.35 19.47
CA GLY A 715 -16.95 11.12 18.67
C GLY A 715 -18.15 10.26 19.05
N ILE A 716 -18.54 9.35 18.14
CA ILE A 716 -19.51 8.27 18.38
C ILE A 716 -18.78 6.94 18.37
#